data_AF-A0A812XX79-F1
#
_entry.id   AF-A0A812XX79-F1
#
_cell.length_a   1.000
_cell.length_b   1.000
_cell.length_c   1.000
_cell.angle_alpha   90.00
_cell.angle_beta   90.00
_cell.angle_gamma   90.00
#
_symmetry.space_group_name_H-M   'P 1'
#
loop_
_entity.id
_entity.type
_entity.pdbx_description
1 polymer ?
#
loop_
_entity_poly.entity_id
_entity_poly.type
_entity_poly.pdbx_seq_one_letter_code
_entity_poly.pdbx_strand_id
1 'polypeptide(L)'
;MPYECHYTGKKTTFGKKRAYGGAKISKGGFGLKTTGITRRTFKPNLHKMNVEITDDKGNKHAKRVYVSARAIKAGLWVLLFWDLFEYDRSPKTDRILIADRVLAHHRTRSLQLGGHRMLCECQQRQATIHEVLIQHGKKVERHLCEQCAAKLGVSTDPHMPISQLISNYISGKNLSIPTVGEKDQPRPSRSKPGSIPPCPSCSMTYSKFKDTGLLGCPNCYSTFQKRLSPLIARAHEGGEQHIGKVPRRALESLSQNEGGSRLESLLGGESEREQRLTEVRKRLNHAVEHEDYEQAAMLRDEMTRLASLPSAQAIRSMQANDSSGPTQEFPDPKKSGTNPRISIEGQGMIEGGPIQTGTTEWLRGNGMMSDVVMSSRARAARNLAGFPFPPAASSADRSQIMEICRRCIESLGCPSGSRIRWFDLRNSEPIERRLLVERQLMSRQHARGRYSNGEGGPDSPRGVAVIEPDERVSILVNEEDHLRIQVIRSGLDLASCLDEINNFDDGIEEIVDYAFHPQFGYLTACPTNVGTGLRLSVMVHLPALKITGELEKVRNASSDMGLAVRGLYGEGSQAAGEFYQISNQITLGRSDEMLLREIESEVVPSIVRYEQHARAQLMTENRMLLEDKVCRSMGILQNARLLKPDEALEHLGMVRLGVLCKVIPDVTLATVHDLLLMIQPGHLQRVVGIDLSQSERRIVDSVEVELLGRRGLSFAKAAKRFEWVPEPRDSVCWRCAGSVGPHETDGDGCASCRSIKLRWDRALRLGRYEGIVKDAILDLKFRRWRKTGMELGAAAGNELADSIEILEWSPNELCIVPIPMTHRRRIARGVDHTQVIALGMSKQSKIPVRRLLGARPREEQVGLSATARLKNIKGGFFVDQSRLKRAMKTPIRALVVLDDVRTTGATLGEACRALRGGLKTLPNTQNCEIWAMSIARAGEHDRG
;
A
#
# COMPACT_ATOMS: atom_id res chain seq x y z
N MET A 1 20.84 -29.35 41.61
CA MET A 1 20.47 -29.83 40.26
C MET A 1 20.60 -28.67 39.28
N PRO A 2 21.22 -28.82 38.09
CA PRO A 2 21.24 -27.74 37.11
C PRO A 2 19.81 -27.40 36.69
N TYR A 3 19.47 -26.11 36.61
CA TYR A 3 18.17 -25.68 36.09
C TYR A 3 18.04 -26.16 34.64
N GLU A 4 17.14 -27.12 34.43
CA GLU A 4 16.85 -27.71 33.14
C GLU A 4 15.45 -27.27 32.71
N CYS A 5 15.32 -26.86 31.44
CA CYS A 5 14.00 -26.59 30.88
C CYS A 5 13.18 -27.88 30.89
N HIS A 6 12.07 -27.89 31.62
CA HIS A 6 11.17 -29.04 31.74
C HIS A 6 10.67 -29.55 30.38
N TYR A 7 10.49 -28.64 29.41
CA TYR A 7 10.02 -28.98 28.07
C TYR A 7 11.13 -29.28 27.03
N THR A 8 12.23 -28.52 27.03
CA THR A 8 13.26 -28.61 25.96
C THR A 8 14.54 -29.33 26.38
N GLY A 9 14.67 -29.74 27.65
CA GLY A 9 15.87 -30.37 28.20
C GLY A 9 17.11 -29.46 28.25
N LYS A 10 16.97 -28.17 27.94
CA LYS A 10 18.11 -27.23 27.92
C LYS A 10 18.65 -26.99 29.31
N LYS A 11 19.94 -27.29 29.50
CA LYS A 11 20.72 -27.05 30.71
C LYS A 11 21.89 -26.09 30.46
N THR A 12 22.48 -25.59 31.54
CA THR A 12 23.72 -24.82 31.47
C THR A 12 24.85 -25.66 30.87
N THR A 13 25.51 -25.15 29.83
CA THR A 13 26.67 -25.80 29.20
C THR A 13 27.93 -24.94 29.34
N PHE A 14 29.10 -25.56 29.29
CA PHE A 14 30.38 -24.87 29.37
C PHE A 14 31.12 -25.01 28.04
N GLY A 15 31.71 -23.92 27.56
CA GLY A 15 32.47 -23.93 26.31
C GLY A 15 33.51 -22.82 26.26
N LYS A 16 34.26 -22.77 25.16
CA LYS A 16 35.26 -21.74 24.90
C LYS A 16 34.69 -20.72 23.91
N LYS A 17 34.60 -19.44 24.31
CA LYS A 17 34.27 -18.33 23.39
C LYS A 17 35.56 -17.89 22.71
N ARG A 18 35.61 -18.01 21.38
CA ARG A 18 36.72 -17.53 20.55
C ARG A 18 36.40 -16.09 20.11
N ALA A 19 37.30 -15.16 20.36
CA ALA A 19 37.31 -13.83 19.78
C ALA A 19 38.12 -13.87 18.49
N TYR A 20 37.68 -13.15 17.47
CA TYR A 20 38.35 -13.09 16.18
C TYR A 20 38.69 -11.63 15.85
N GLY A 21 39.88 -11.40 15.31
CA GLY A 21 40.34 -10.11 14.81
C GLY A 21 40.72 -10.19 13.34
N GLY A 22 40.59 -9.06 12.64
CA GLY A 22 40.75 -8.96 11.19
C GLY A 22 39.43 -8.69 10.47
N ALA A 23 39.50 -8.27 9.21
CA ALA A 23 38.34 -8.12 8.35
C ALA A 23 37.99 -9.47 7.68
N LYS A 24 36.69 -9.76 7.52
CA LYS A 24 36.25 -10.92 6.75
C LYS A 24 36.78 -10.83 5.31
N ILE A 25 37.08 -11.97 4.71
CA ILE A 25 37.53 -12.05 3.31
C ILE A 25 36.50 -11.43 2.37
N SER A 26 35.20 -11.60 2.67
CA SER A 26 34.11 -10.97 1.93
C SER A 26 34.08 -9.43 1.99
N LYS A 27 34.92 -8.80 2.81
CA LYS A 27 35.11 -7.34 2.89
C LYS A 27 36.54 -6.92 2.53
N GLY A 28 37.29 -7.77 1.83
CA GLY A 28 38.66 -7.47 1.37
C GLY A 28 39.77 -7.68 2.40
N GLY A 29 39.50 -8.34 3.54
CA GLY A 29 40.53 -8.67 4.54
C GLY A 29 41.16 -10.06 4.36
N PHE A 30 42.33 -10.32 4.94
CA PHE A 30 43.05 -11.60 4.84
C PHE A 30 42.46 -12.75 5.70
N GLY A 31 41.25 -12.59 6.23
CA GLY A 31 40.57 -13.59 7.06
C GLY A 31 40.61 -13.31 8.57
N LEU A 32 39.65 -13.92 9.28
CA LEU A 32 39.46 -13.73 10.71
C LEU A 32 40.41 -14.65 11.50
N LYS A 33 41.39 -14.07 12.19
CA LYS A 33 42.32 -14.81 13.07
C LYS A 33 41.75 -14.85 14.49
N THR A 34 41.86 -15.99 15.18
CA THR A 34 41.40 -16.08 16.58
C THR A 34 42.35 -15.26 17.46
N THR A 35 41.86 -14.16 18.04
CA THR A 35 42.64 -13.24 18.88
C THR A 35 42.57 -13.57 20.37
N GLY A 36 41.64 -14.42 20.79
CA GLY A 36 41.56 -14.86 22.17
C GLY A 36 40.58 -15.99 22.38
N ILE A 37 40.86 -16.87 23.34
CA ILE A 37 39.96 -17.96 23.72
C ILE A 37 39.69 -17.84 25.22
N THR A 38 38.44 -17.56 25.57
CA THR A 38 38.01 -17.41 26.97
C THR A 38 37.01 -18.50 27.32
N ARG A 39 37.16 -19.11 28.50
CA ARG A 39 36.20 -20.11 28.99
C ARG A 39 34.93 -19.37 29.43
N ARG A 40 33.75 -19.79 28.93
CA ARG A 40 32.46 -19.17 29.26
C ARG A 40 31.43 -20.24 29.61
N THR A 41 30.59 -19.90 30.58
CA THR A 41 29.39 -20.65 30.93
C THR A 41 28.20 -20.10 30.12
N PHE A 42 27.53 -20.97 29.36
CA PHE A 42 26.33 -20.66 28.60
C PHE A 42 25.11 -21.05 29.43
N LYS A 43 24.52 -20.08 30.12
CA LYS A 43 23.29 -20.27 30.88
C LYS A 43 22.07 -20.14 29.94
N PRO A 44 21.17 -21.12 29.86
CA PRO A 44 19.92 -20.97 29.12
C PRO A 44 19.05 -19.92 29.81
N ASN A 45 18.33 -19.12 29.01
CA ASN A 45 17.35 -18.17 29.54
C ASN A 45 16.07 -18.93 29.94
N LEU A 46 15.98 -19.30 31.22
CA LEU A 46 14.90 -20.07 31.82
C LEU A 46 14.04 -19.18 32.73
N HIS A 47 12.73 -19.27 32.56
CA HIS A 47 11.72 -18.63 33.41
C HIS A 47 11.12 -19.66 34.36
N LYS A 48 10.90 -19.29 35.61
CA LYS A 48 10.24 -20.13 36.61
C LYS A 48 8.75 -19.85 36.59
N MET A 49 7.94 -20.88 36.40
CA MET A 49 6.48 -20.75 36.22
C MET A 49 5.75 -21.79 37.08
N ASN A 50 4.52 -21.44 37.50
CA ASN A 50 3.58 -22.38 38.11
C ASN A 50 2.75 -23.01 36.99
N VAL A 51 2.60 -24.33 37.00
CA VAL A 51 1.78 -25.07 36.03
C VAL A 51 0.86 -26.01 36.79
N GLU A 52 -0.37 -26.20 36.32
CA GLU A 52 -1.36 -27.10 36.92
C GLU A 52 -1.31 -28.46 36.23
N ILE A 53 -0.91 -29.51 36.95
CA ILE A 53 -0.81 -30.87 36.44
C ILE A 53 -1.99 -31.67 36.98
N THR A 54 -2.77 -32.26 36.10
CA THR A 54 -3.81 -33.22 36.46
C THR A 54 -3.16 -34.58 36.78
N ASP A 55 -3.45 -35.15 37.94
CA ASP A 55 -3.04 -36.52 38.26
C ASP A 55 -3.92 -37.55 37.54
N ASP A 56 -3.51 -38.82 37.57
CA ASP A 56 -4.23 -39.92 36.92
C ASP A 56 -5.65 -40.15 37.47
N LYS A 57 -6.02 -39.48 38.58
CA LYS A 57 -7.36 -39.49 39.18
C LYS A 57 -8.18 -38.24 38.85
N GLY A 58 -7.69 -37.37 37.97
CA GLY A 58 -8.36 -36.14 37.55
C GLY A 58 -8.19 -34.95 38.51
N ASN A 59 -7.40 -35.09 39.59
CA ASN A 59 -7.18 -33.97 40.52
C ASN A 59 -6.06 -33.08 40.02
N LYS A 60 -6.28 -31.77 40.08
CA LYS A 60 -5.34 -30.76 39.60
C LYS A 60 -4.42 -30.30 40.72
N HIS A 61 -3.11 -30.37 40.50
CA HIS A 61 -2.09 -29.94 41.46
C HIS A 61 -1.13 -28.93 40.82
N ALA A 62 -0.85 -27.83 41.52
CA ALA A 62 0.08 -26.81 41.05
C ALA A 62 1.55 -27.24 41.30
N LYS A 63 2.36 -27.27 40.23
CA LYS A 63 3.80 -27.58 40.27
C LYS A 63 4.63 -26.44 39.69
N ARG A 64 5.77 -26.14 40.31
CA ARG A 64 6.73 -25.15 39.80
C ARG A 64 7.72 -25.80 38.82
N VAL A 65 7.82 -25.26 37.60
CA VAL A 65 8.72 -25.75 36.55
C VAL A 65 9.58 -24.62 35.96
N TYR A 66 10.72 -24.98 35.35
CA TYR A 66 11.58 -24.04 34.61
C TYR A 66 11.39 -24.23 33.11
N VAL A 67 11.24 -23.14 32.36
CA VAL A 67 10.87 -23.18 30.94
C VAL A 67 11.72 -22.19 30.15
N SER A 68 12.22 -22.60 28.99
CA SER A 68 13.03 -21.72 28.14
C SER A 68 12.17 -20.68 27.40
N ALA A 69 12.71 -19.48 27.20
CA ALA A 69 12.03 -18.41 26.44
C ALA A 69 11.60 -18.82 25.01
N ARG A 70 12.27 -19.81 24.40
CA ARG A 70 11.90 -20.34 23.08
C ARG A 70 10.65 -21.22 23.13
N ALA A 71 10.45 -21.97 24.22
CA ALA A 71 9.24 -22.76 24.41
C ALA A 71 8.01 -21.85 24.63
N ILE A 72 8.19 -20.71 25.32
CA ILE A 72 7.16 -19.68 25.48
C ILE A 72 6.80 -19.06 24.11
N LYS A 73 7.79 -18.66 23.31
CA LYS A 73 7.57 -18.05 21.98
C LYS A 73 6.98 -18.99 20.94
N ALA A 74 7.12 -20.31 21.11
CA ALA A 74 6.62 -21.30 20.17
C ALA A 74 5.11 -21.60 20.33
N GLY A 75 4.38 -20.84 21.15
CA GLY A 75 2.93 -20.96 21.28
C GLY A 75 2.46 -22.21 22.02
N LEU A 76 3.37 -22.95 22.67
CA LEU A 76 3.06 -24.16 23.46
C LEU A 76 2.42 -23.83 24.83
N TRP A 77 1.90 -22.60 24.99
CA TRP A 77 1.42 -22.01 26.24
C TRP A 77 0.17 -21.20 25.92
N VAL A 78 -0.95 -21.53 26.58
CA VAL A 78 -2.17 -20.72 26.56
C VAL A 78 -2.23 -19.94 27.87
N LEU A 79 -2.09 -18.63 27.81
CA LEU A 79 -2.43 -17.76 28.94
C LEU A 79 -3.96 -17.61 28.94
N LEU A 80 -4.63 -18.16 29.96
CA LEU A 80 -6.00 -17.78 30.26
C LEU A 80 -5.98 -16.36 30.84
N PHE A 81 -6.19 -15.37 29.97
CA PHE A 81 -6.54 -14.02 30.40
C PHE A 81 -8.01 -14.05 30.85
N TRP A 82 -8.25 -14.09 32.16
CA TRP A 82 -9.57 -13.84 32.73
C TRP A 82 -9.77 -12.34 32.95
N ASP A 83 -10.84 -11.82 32.35
CA ASP A 83 -11.75 -10.77 32.78
C ASP A 83 -11.24 -9.56 33.58
N LEU A 84 -11.36 -8.38 32.96
CA LEU A 84 -11.36 -7.08 33.63
C LEU A 84 -12.78 -6.53 33.75
N PHE A 85 -13.67 -7.25 34.44
CA PHE A 85 -14.84 -6.69 35.12
C PHE A 85 -15.25 -7.61 36.27
N GLU A 86 -14.67 -7.42 37.46
CA GLU A 86 -15.40 -7.34 38.73
C GLU A 86 -14.43 -7.11 39.89
N TYR A 87 -14.88 -6.33 40.86
CA TYR A 87 -14.12 -5.83 42.00
C TYR A 87 -14.35 -6.81 43.16
N ASP A 88 -13.41 -7.71 43.45
CA ASP A 88 -13.35 -8.34 44.77
C ASP A 88 -11.91 -8.53 45.27
N ARG A 89 -11.70 -8.17 46.54
CA ARG A 89 -10.40 -8.19 47.21
C ARG A 89 -10.20 -9.56 47.87
N SER A 90 -9.48 -10.46 47.21
CA SER A 90 -8.75 -11.54 47.91
C SER A 90 -7.46 -11.95 47.16
N PRO A 91 -6.41 -12.44 47.86
CA PRO A 91 -5.06 -12.47 47.32
C PRO A 91 -4.73 -13.75 46.53
N LYS A 92 -4.15 -13.55 45.34
CA LYS A 92 -3.17 -14.40 44.62
C LYS A 92 -3.54 -15.87 44.39
N THR A 93 -3.88 -16.22 43.15
CA THR A 93 -3.33 -17.40 42.45
C THR A 93 -3.57 -17.28 40.94
N ASP A 94 -2.52 -16.99 40.15
CA ASP A 94 -2.54 -17.15 38.70
C ASP A 94 -2.66 -18.65 38.37
N ARG A 95 -3.78 -19.08 37.78
CA ARG A 95 -4.05 -20.48 37.39
C ARG A 95 -4.01 -20.62 35.87
N ILE A 96 -3.24 -21.58 35.34
CA ILE A 96 -3.11 -21.88 33.91
C ILE A 96 -3.20 -23.40 33.70
N LEU A 97 -4.14 -23.81 32.84
CA LEU A 97 -4.41 -25.19 32.42
C LEU A 97 -3.30 -25.72 31.49
N ILE A 98 -2.76 -26.91 31.82
CA ILE A 98 -1.98 -27.71 30.88
C ILE A 98 -2.96 -28.46 29.98
N ALA A 99 -2.74 -28.47 28.66
CA ALA A 99 -3.42 -29.39 27.76
C ALA A 99 -3.06 -30.83 28.16
N ASP A 100 -4.02 -31.52 28.78
CA ASP A 100 -3.90 -32.91 29.22
C ASP A 100 -3.58 -33.82 28.03
N ARG A 101 -2.31 -34.21 27.92
CA ARG A 101 -1.78 -35.51 27.48
C ARG A 101 -0.28 -35.37 27.33
N VAL A 102 0.48 -35.87 28.32
CA VAL A 102 1.81 -36.53 28.23
C VAL A 102 2.45 -36.40 29.62
N LEU A 103 1.94 -37.13 30.62
CA LEU A 103 2.69 -37.45 31.84
C LEU A 103 2.13 -38.74 32.48
N ALA A 104 2.29 -39.88 31.82
CA ALA A 104 2.28 -41.18 32.50
C ALA A 104 3.17 -42.18 31.76
N HIS A 105 4.04 -42.83 32.55
CA HIS A 105 4.85 -44.03 32.27
C HIS A 105 6.25 -43.89 31.64
N HIS A 106 7.22 -44.01 32.54
CA HIS A 106 8.61 -44.36 32.27
C HIS A 106 8.74 -45.84 31.88
N ARG A 107 9.60 -46.08 30.89
CA ARG A 107 10.37 -47.31 30.57
C ARG A 107 9.68 -48.38 29.71
N THR A 108 10.40 -48.70 28.63
CA THR A 108 10.42 -49.97 27.89
C THR A 108 9.13 -50.39 27.19
N ARG A 109 8.92 -49.87 25.97
CA ARG A 109 8.72 -50.65 24.73
C ARG A 109 8.34 -49.68 23.60
N SER A 110 9.08 -49.77 22.52
CA SER A 110 8.74 -49.26 21.20
C SER A 110 7.41 -49.87 20.71
N LEU A 111 6.36 -49.05 20.49
CA LEU A 111 5.18 -49.22 19.61
C LEU A 111 4.23 -48.02 19.88
N GLN A 112 4.13 -46.96 19.03
CA GLN A 112 3.16 -46.77 17.92
C GLN A 112 1.68 -46.87 18.37
N LEU A 113 0.72 -45.96 18.19
CA LEU A 113 0.37 -44.84 17.26
C LEU A 113 -0.75 -43.98 17.93
N GLY A 114 -1.19 -42.79 17.49
CA GLY A 114 -1.01 -42.11 16.21
C GLY A 114 -1.52 -40.67 16.22
N GLY A 115 -0.64 -39.74 15.84
CA GLY A 115 -0.88 -38.97 14.63
C GLY A 115 0.07 -39.61 13.62
N HIS A 116 -0.46 -40.25 12.58
CA HIS A 116 0.37 -40.89 11.57
C HIS A 116 1.30 -39.84 10.97
N ARG A 117 2.57 -39.86 11.39
CA ARG A 117 3.64 -39.23 10.61
C ARG A 117 3.71 -40.05 9.34
N MET A 118 2.97 -39.63 8.32
CA MET A 118 3.05 -40.27 7.01
C MET A 118 4.50 -40.21 6.58
N LEU A 119 5.10 -41.38 6.42
CA LEU A 119 6.44 -41.49 5.87
C LEU A 119 6.31 -41.18 4.38
N CYS A 120 7.34 -40.56 3.85
CA CYS A 120 7.48 -40.47 2.41
C CYS A 120 7.40 -41.87 1.82
N GLU A 121 6.92 -42.01 0.59
CA GLU A 121 7.03 -43.26 -0.18
C GLU A 121 8.43 -43.90 -0.14
N CYS A 122 9.50 -43.10 0.02
CA CYS A 122 10.85 -43.61 0.20
C CYS A 122 11.11 -44.27 1.57
N GLN A 123 10.14 -44.26 2.49
CA GLN A 123 10.12 -44.83 3.85
C GLN A 123 11.24 -44.39 4.82
N GLN A 124 12.22 -43.61 4.35
CA GLN A 124 13.39 -43.18 5.11
C GLN A 124 13.21 -41.85 5.83
N ARG A 125 12.25 -41.03 5.38
CA ARG A 125 12.05 -39.65 5.82
C ARG A 125 10.56 -39.38 5.94
N GLN A 126 10.20 -38.43 6.80
CA GLN A 126 8.81 -38.01 6.96
C GLN A 126 8.32 -37.28 5.70
N ALA A 127 7.10 -37.58 5.25
CA ALA A 127 6.47 -36.85 4.16
C ALA A 127 6.18 -35.41 4.62
N THR A 128 6.60 -34.46 3.81
CA THR A 128 6.40 -33.02 4.01
C THR A 128 5.58 -32.40 2.89
N ILE A 129 5.33 -33.14 1.81
CA ILE A 129 4.66 -32.71 0.58
C ILE A 129 3.58 -33.74 0.24
N HIS A 130 2.36 -33.26 -0.01
CA HIS A 130 1.21 -34.06 -0.38
C HIS A 130 0.81 -33.71 -1.81
N GLU A 131 0.85 -34.69 -2.71
CA GLU A 131 0.56 -34.51 -4.13
C GLU A 131 -0.63 -35.40 -4.50
N VAL A 132 -1.62 -34.83 -5.21
CA VAL A 132 -2.80 -35.56 -5.67
C VAL A 132 -2.81 -35.53 -7.18
N LEU A 133 -2.78 -36.71 -7.81
CA LEU A 133 -2.77 -36.86 -9.27
C LEU A 133 -4.04 -37.57 -9.71
N ILE A 134 -4.62 -37.12 -10.83
CA ILE A 134 -5.74 -37.81 -11.48
C ILE A 134 -5.15 -38.64 -12.63
N GLN A 135 -5.16 -39.96 -12.50
CA GLN A 135 -4.75 -40.88 -13.56
C GLN A 135 -5.96 -41.74 -13.96
N HIS A 136 -6.32 -41.73 -15.24
CA HIS A 136 -7.46 -42.47 -15.80
C HIS A 136 -8.78 -42.25 -15.04
N GLY A 137 -9.06 -40.99 -14.64
CA GLY A 137 -10.30 -40.63 -13.94
C GLY A 137 -10.38 -41.08 -12.47
N LYS A 138 -9.30 -41.61 -11.89
CA LYS A 138 -9.22 -41.96 -10.46
C LYS A 138 -8.16 -41.12 -9.74
N LYS A 139 -8.54 -40.61 -8.57
CA LYS A 139 -7.68 -39.83 -7.68
C LYS A 139 -6.63 -40.76 -7.04
N VAL A 140 -5.36 -40.45 -7.23
CA VAL A 140 -4.22 -41.16 -6.61
C VAL A 140 -3.45 -40.15 -5.75
N GLU A 141 -3.36 -40.43 -4.46
CA GLU A 141 -2.69 -39.56 -3.47
C GLU A 141 -1.26 -40.05 -3.20
N ARG A 142 -0.29 -39.13 -3.13
CA ARG A 142 1.13 -39.39 -2.89
C ARG A 142 1.66 -38.55 -1.73
N HIS A 143 2.53 -39.16 -0.92
CA HIS A 143 3.14 -38.52 0.25
C HIS A 143 4.66 -38.56 0.13
N LEU A 144 5.29 -37.39 -0.03
CA LEU A 144 6.69 -37.26 -0.38
C LEU A 144 7.46 -36.41 0.65
N CYS A 145 8.72 -36.75 0.94
CA CYS A 145 9.65 -35.87 1.64
C CYS A 145 10.28 -34.89 0.65
N GLU A 146 10.78 -33.74 1.12
CA GLU A 146 11.45 -32.72 0.29
C GLU A 146 12.45 -33.30 -0.72
N GLN A 147 13.26 -34.30 -0.32
CA GLN A 147 14.25 -34.91 -1.20
C GLN A 147 13.64 -35.82 -2.28
N CYS A 148 12.53 -36.48 -1.99
CA CYS A 148 11.85 -37.35 -2.96
C CYS A 148 10.92 -36.55 -3.87
N ALA A 149 10.30 -35.49 -3.36
CA ALA A 149 9.63 -34.49 -4.16
C ALA A 149 10.60 -33.84 -5.16
N ALA A 150 11.78 -33.42 -4.72
CA ALA A 150 12.81 -32.89 -5.62
C ALA A 150 13.30 -33.89 -6.67
N LYS A 151 13.41 -35.20 -6.32
CA LYS A 151 13.76 -36.26 -7.28
C LYS A 151 12.66 -36.55 -8.30
N LEU A 152 11.39 -36.43 -7.89
CA LEU A 152 10.22 -36.62 -8.74
C LEU A 152 9.83 -35.35 -9.51
N GLY A 153 10.55 -34.23 -9.31
CA GLY A 153 10.28 -32.96 -9.97
C GLY A 153 9.10 -32.18 -9.38
N VAL A 154 8.61 -32.57 -8.20
CA VAL A 154 7.53 -31.90 -7.47
C VAL A 154 8.09 -30.67 -6.77
N SER A 155 7.57 -29.48 -7.11
CA SER A 155 8.08 -28.19 -6.60
C SER A 155 7.96 -28.08 -5.07
N THR A 156 9.02 -27.66 -4.39
CA THR A 156 9.06 -27.41 -2.94
C THR A 156 8.82 -25.95 -2.56
N ASP A 157 8.63 -25.06 -3.54
CA ASP A 157 8.32 -23.64 -3.34
C ASP A 157 7.16 -23.25 -4.27
N PRO A 158 5.96 -22.96 -3.75
CA PRO A 158 4.80 -22.60 -4.56
C PRO A 158 4.91 -21.23 -5.27
N HIS A 159 5.96 -20.43 -5.02
CA HIS A 159 5.95 -18.99 -5.35
C HIS A 159 7.16 -18.46 -6.13
N MET A 160 7.93 -19.33 -6.78
CA MET A 160 8.97 -18.93 -7.73
C MET A 160 8.36 -18.37 -9.05
N PRO A 161 8.90 -17.28 -9.63
CA PRO A 161 8.50 -16.80 -10.95
C PRO A 161 8.60 -17.90 -12.00
N ILE A 162 7.64 -17.98 -12.94
CA ILE A 162 7.61 -19.04 -13.96
C ILE A 162 8.89 -19.01 -14.82
N SER A 163 9.47 -17.83 -15.09
CA SER A 163 10.78 -17.70 -15.76
C SER A 163 11.93 -18.33 -14.98
N GLN A 164 11.89 -18.30 -13.64
CA GLN A 164 12.84 -18.98 -12.77
C GLN A 164 12.53 -20.49 -12.61
N LEU A 165 11.26 -20.90 -12.66
CA LEU A 165 10.87 -22.31 -12.75
C LEU A 165 11.35 -22.94 -14.06
N ILE A 166 11.17 -22.24 -15.18
CA ILE A 166 11.69 -22.58 -16.51
C ILE A 166 13.22 -22.64 -16.45
N SER A 167 13.90 -21.64 -15.88
CA SER A 167 15.36 -21.66 -15.73
C SER A 167 15.86 -22.84 -14.88
N ASN A 168 15.25 -23.10 -13.72
CA ASN A 168 15.64 -24.20 -12.84
C ASN A 168 15.36 -25.59 -13.42
N TYR A 169 14.25 -25.73 -14.15
CA TYR A 169 13.86 -26.97 -14.82
C TYR A 169 14.74 -27.24 -16.05
N ILE A 170 15.04 -26.21 -16.84
CA ILE A 170 15.81 -26.34 -18.07
C ILE A 170 17.32 -26.49 -17.81
N SER A 171 17.87 -25.87 -16.76
CA SER A 171 19.29 -25.97 -16.37
C SER A 171 19.65 -27.26 -15.60
N GLY A 172 18.72 -28.22 -15.48
CA GLY A 172 19.03 -29.60 -15.06
C GLY A 172 19.53 -29.75 -13.62
N LYS A 173 19.26 -28.78 -12.73
CA LYS A 173 19.72 -28.85 -11.33
C LYS A 173 19.02 -29.91 -10.47
N ASN A 174 18.08 -30.67 -11.03
CA ASN A 174 17.50 -31.86 -10.40
C ASN A 174 17.37 -33.02 -11.39
N LEU A 175 18.47 -33.75 -11.64
CA LEU A 175 18.42 -35.14 -12.12
C LEU A 175 19.69 -35.88 -11.71
N SER A 176 19.59 -36.65 -10.62
CA SER A 176 20.21 -37.97 -10.56
C SER A 176 19.05 -38.97 -10.48
N ILE A 177 18.68 -39.51 -11.64
CA ILE A 177 17.81 -40.71 -11.71
C ILE A 177 18.74 -41.91 -11.93
N PRO A 178 18.60 -42.98 -11.12
CA PRO A 178 19.28 -44.26 -11.37
C PRO A 178 18.60 -45.03 -12.49
N THR A 179 19.39 -45.52 -13.43
CA THR A 179 18.99 -46.52 -14.44
C THR A 179 18.77 -47.88 -13.80
N VAL A 180 17.63 -48.53 -14.07
CA VAL A 180 17.46 -49.97 -13.88
C VAL A 180 16.82 -50.57 -15.13
N GLY A 181 17.56 -51.45 -15.80
CA GLY A 181 17.01 -52.63 -16.47
C GLY A 181 16.66 -52.55 -17.96
N GLU A 182 17.65 -52.42 -18.84
CA GLU A 182 17.56 -53.02 -20.19
C GLU A 182 18.76 -53.95 -20.40
N LYS A 183 18.44 -55.21 -20.70
CA LYS A 183 19.40 -56.29 -20.97
C LYS A 183 20.08 -56.07 -22.33
N ASP A 184 21.31 -56.56 -22.40
CA ASP A 184 22.24 -56.58 -23.52
C ASP A 184 21.61 -56.65 -24.92
N GLN A 185 21.80 -55.57 -25.69
CA GLN A 185 21.96 -55.62 -27.15
C GLN A 185 23.11 -54.68 -27.56
N PRO A 186 23.93 -55.06 -28.57
CA PRO A 186 25.13 -54.32 -28.93
C PRO A 186 24.78 -52.95 -29.53
N ARG A 187 25.43 -51.91 -28.99
CA ARG A 187 25.29 -50.51 -29.42
C ARG A 187 25.69 -50.32 -30.89
N PRO A 188 24.84 -49.73 -31.75
CA PRO A 188 25.32 -49.06 -32.93
C PRO A 188 25.99 -47.73 -32.53
N SER A 189 27.00 -47.36 -33.32
CA SER A 189 27.90 -46.22 -33.16
C SER A 189 27.20 -44.91 -32.74
N ARG A 190 27.72 -44.30 -31.67
CA ARG A 190 27.42 -42.92 -31.26
C ARG A 190 27.68 -41.93 -32.40
N SER A 191 26.63 -41.44 -33.05
CA SER A 191 26.64 -40.11 -33.64
C SER A 191 26.47 -39.07 -32.53
N LYS A 192 27.28 -38.00 -32.57
CA LYS A 192 27.23 -36.88 -31.61
C LYS A 192 25.82 -36.25 -31.62
N PRO A 193 25.21 -35.86 -30.49
CA PRO A 193 23.97 -35.10 -30.51
C PRO A 193 24.25 -33.75 -31.19
N GLY A 194 23.55 -33.44 -32.28
CA GLY A 194 23.69 -32.18 -33.01
C GLY A 194 23.49 -30.99 -32.07
N SER A 195 24.52 -30.14 -31.96
CA SER A 195 24.42 -28.86 -31.27
C SER A 195 23.47 -27.95 -32.04
N ILE A 196 22.40 -27.46 -31.40
CA ILE A 196 21.55 -26.44 -32.01
C ILE A 196 22.39 -25.19 -32.24
N PRO A 197 22.47 -24.65 -33.47
CA PRO A 197 23.27 -23.47 -33.75
C PRO A 197 22.75 -22.24 -32.98
N PRO A 198 23.59 -21.24 -32.73
CA PRO A 198 23.14 -19.94 -32.21
C PRO A 198 22.13 -19.31 -33.18
N CYS A 199 21.24 -18.48 -32.64
CA CYS A 199 20.30 -17.71 -33.44
C CYS A 199 21.06 -16.84 -34.44
N PRO A 200 20.73 -16.88 -35.75
CA PRO A 200 21.48 -16.15 -36.77
C PRO A 200 21.32 -14.63 -36.69
N SER A 201 20.26 -14.14 -36.01
CA SER A 201 19.97 -12.71 -35.90
C SER A 201 20.59 -12.08 -34.65
N CYS A 202 20.40 -12.67 -33.47
CA CYS A 202 20.87 -12.09 -32.20
C CYS A 202 22.00 -12.88 -31.52
N SER A 203 22.51 -13.94 -32.14
CA SER A 203 23.54 -14.83 -31.58
C SER A 203 23.16 -15.53 -30.25
N MET A 204 21.90 -15.43 -29.80
CA MET A 204 21.41 -16.17 -28.63
C MET A 204 21.66 -17.66 -28.81
N THR A 205 22.09 -18.35 -27.75
CA THR A 205 22.20 -19.82 -27.75
C THR A 205 21.08 -20.43 -26.93
N TYR A 206 20.71 -21.68 -27.24
CA TYR A 206 19.70 -22.37 -26.43
C TYR A 206 20.13 -22.47 -24.95
N SER A 207 21.43 -22.67 -24.67
CA SER A 207 21.98 -22.68 -23.31
C SER A 207 21.74 -21.37 -22.56
N LYS A 208 22.01 -20.23 -23.22
CA LYS A 208 21.80 -18.90 -22.63
C LYS A 208 20.31 -18.62 -22.37
N PHE A 209 19.43 -19.08 -23.26
CA PHE A 209 17.98 -19.08 -23.01
C PHE A 209 17.61 -19.94 -21.79
N LYS A 210 18.20 -21.13 -21.62
CA LYS A 210 17.96 -21.96 -20.42
C LYS A 210 18.25 -21.19 -19.14
N ASP A 211 19.37 -20.49 -19.09
CA ASP A 211 19.82 -19.82 -17.88
C ASP A 211 18.99 -18.57 -17.58
N THR A 212 18.64 -17.80 -18.61
CA THR A 212 17.95 -16.50 -18.47
C THR A 212 16.43 -16.57 -18.51
N GLY A 213 15.85 -17.60 -19.15
CA GLY A 213 14.43 -17.72 -19.43
C GLY A 213 13.88 -16.77 -20.51
N LEU A 214 14.73 -15.95 -21.15
CA LEU A 214 14.33 -14.94 -22.14
C LEU A 214 14.95 -15.22 -23.52
N LEU A 215 14.17 -14.99 -24.57
CA LEU A 215 14.58 -15.03 -25.96
C LEU A 215 15.18 -13.68 -26.38
N GLY A 216 16.00 -13.69 -27.42
CA GLY A 216 16.73 -12.48 -27.87
C GLY A 216 16.11 -11.73 -29.03
N CYS A 217 15.34 -12.41 -29.90
CA CYS A 217 14.69 -11.79 -31.06
C CYS A 217 13.60 -12.74 -31.60
N PRO A 218 12.77 -12.27 -32.56
CA PRO A 218 11.76 -13.11 -33.21
C PRO A 218 12.33 -14.41 -33.81
N ASN A 219 13.50 -14.38 -34.45
CA ASN A 219 14.12 -15.56 -35.06
C ASN A 219 14.52 -16.64 -34.03
N CYS A 220 14.59 -16.32 -32.72
CA CYS A 220 14.84 -17.35 -31.72
C CYS A 220 13.71 -18.39 -31.66
N TYR A 221 12.46 -18.00 -31.95
CA TYR A 221 11.32 -18.92 -31.95
C TYR A 221 11.47 -20.00 -33.02
N SER A 222 11.88 -19.62 -34.23
CA SER A 222 12.14 -20.57 -35.33
C SER A 222 13.43 -21.36 -35.11
N THR A 223 14.53 -20.72 -34.65
CA THR A 223 15.81 -21.42 -34.42
C THR A 223 15.68 -22.51 -33.35
N PHE A 224 14.91 -22.26 -32.28
CA PHE A 224 14.79 -23.18 -31.15
C PHE A 224 13.49 -24.00 -31.15
N GLN A 225 12.66 -23.87 -32.18
CA GLN A 225 11.29 -24.39 -32.24
C GLN A 225 11.14 -25.82 -31.73
N LYS A 226 12.00 -26.75 -32.16
CA LYS A 226 11.94 -28.17 -31.77
C LYS A 226 12.03 -28.40 -30.26
N ARG A 227 12.77 -27.55 -29.53
CA ARG A 227 12.90 -27.65 -28.07
C ARG A 227 12.03 -26.64 -27.32
N LEU A 228 11.67 -25.54 -27.97
CA LEU A 228 10.87 -24.47 -27.41
C LEU A 228 9.37 -24.81 -27.40
N SER A 229 8.84 -25.46 -28.44
CA SER A 229 7.40 -25.75 -28.55
C SER A 229 6.85 -26.59 -27.37
N PRO A 230 7.52 -27.67 -26.90
CA PRO A 230 7.05 -28.41 -25.72
C PRO A 230 7.16 -27.62 -24.40
N LEU A 231 7.96 -26.55 -24.36
CA LEU A 231 8.03 -25.65 -23.20
C LEU A 231 6.88 -24.65 -23.23
N ILE A 232 6.61 -24.07 -24.40
CA ILE A 232 5.47 -23.17 -24.64
C ILE A 232 4.15 -23.90 -24.36
N ALA A 233 3.94 -25.07 -24.96
CA ALA A 233 2.73 -25.87 -24.73
C ALA A 233 2.51 -26.16 -23.24
N ARG A 234 3.57 -26.49 -22.48
CA ARG A 234 3.46 -26.71 -21.04
C ARG A 234 3.17 -25.44 -20.24
N ALA A 235 3.76 -24.31 -20.63
CA ALA A 235 3.52 -23.02 -19.96
C ALA A 235 2.09 -22.49 -20.20
N HIS A 236 1.43 -22.96 -21.27
CA HIS A 236 0.10 -22.54 -21.69
C HIS A 236 -0.93 -23.68 -21.66
N GLU A 237 -0.76 -24.66 -20.76
CA GLU A 237 -1.72 -25.76 -20.54
C GLU A 237 -2.18 -26.51 -21.81
N GLY A 238 -1.24 -26.75 -22.73
CA GLY A 238 -1.50 -27.40 -24.01
C GLY A 238 -1.84 -26.45 -25.16
N GLY A 239 -1.81 -25.14 -24.94
CA GLY A 239 -1.95 -24.14 -26.00
C GLY A 239 -0.80 -24.24 -27.01
N GLU A 240 -1.11 -24.66 -28.24
CA GLU A 240 -0.13 -24.84 -29.32
C GLU A 240 -0.31 -23.86 -30.49
N GLN A 241 -1.44 -23.16 -30.55
CA GLN A 241 -1.79 -22.24 -31.63
C GLN A 241 -2.37 -20.92 -31.08
N HIS A 242 -2.13 -19.84 -31.81
CA HIS A 242 -2.72 -18.54 -31.56
C HIS A 242 -4.13 -18.47 -32.14
N ILE A 243 -5.09 -18.03 -31.33
CA ILE A 243 -6.50 -17.87 -31.71
C ILE A 243 -7.05 -16.49 -31.32
N GLY A 244 -6.19 -15.56 -30.88
CA GLY A 244 -6.57 -14.21 -30.50
C GLY A 244 -6.46 -13.21 -31.65
N LYS A 245 -6.51 -11.91 -31.32
CA LYS A 245 -6.34 -10.81 -32.28
C LYS A 245 -5.08 -10.99 -33.14
N VAL A 246 -5.21 -10.75 -34.44
CA VAL A 246 -4.12 -10.81 -35.42
C VAL A 246 -3.87 -9.40 -35.96
N PRO A 247 -2.61 -8.96 -36.07
CA PRO A 247 -2.26 -7.69 -36.71
C PRO A 247 -2.78 -7.61 -38.15
N ARG A 248 -3.31 -6.45 -38.57
CA ARG A 248 -3.82 -6.16 -39.92
C ARG A 248 -2.78 -6.50 -40.99
N ARG A 249 -1.53 -6.06 -40.84
CA ARG A 249 -0.46 -6.36 -41.81
C ARG A 249 -0.04 -7.84 -41.81
N ALA A 250 -0.12 -8.51 -40.66
CA ALA A 250 0.08 -9.97 -40.61
C ALA A 250 -1.03 -10.70 -41.36
N LEU A 251 -2.28 -10.24 -41.24
CA LEU A 251 -3.43 -10.74 -41.99
C LEU A 251 -3.24 -10.57 -43.51
N GLU A 252 -2.75 -9.41 -43.95
CA GLU A 252 -2.41 -9.13 -45.34
C GLU A 252 -1.32 -10.09 -45.86
N SER A 253 -0.23 -10.26 -45.12
CA SER A 253 0.87 -11.17 -45.49
C SER A 253 0.46 -12.66 -45.55
N LEU A 254 -0.52 -13.06 -44.73
CA LEU A 254 -1.08 -14.42 -44.72
C LEU A 254 -2.03 -14.64 -45.89
N SER A 255 -2.82 -13.62 -46.24
CA SER A 255 -3.76 -13.67 -47.37
C SER A 255 -3.06 -13.80 -48.74
N GLN A 256 -1.83 -13.30 -48.87
CA GLN A 256 -1.04 -13.36 -50.11
C GLN A 256 -0.28 -14.69 -50.31
N ASN A 257 0.03 -15.42 -49.25
CA ASN A 257 0.93 -16.60 -49.31
C ASN A 257 0.22 -17.96 -49.20
N GLU A 258 -0.97 -18.05 -48.61
CA GLU A 258 -1.71 -19.31 -48.47
C GLU A 258 -3.11 -19.16 -49.08
N GLY A 259 -3.32 -19.73 -50.27
CA GLY A 259 -4.57 -19.61 -51.02
C GLY A 259 -5.79 -20.00 -50.19
N GLY A 260 -6.55 -18.99 -49.73
CA GLY A 260 -7.96 -19.01 -49.31
C GLY A 260 -8.36 -19.88 -48.10
N SER A 261 -7.93 -21.14 -48.03
CA SER A 261 -8.55 -22.16 -47.18
C SER A 261 -8.20 -22.06 -45.69
N ARG A 262 -7.04 -21.50 -45.33
CA ARG A 262 -6.63 -21.37 -43.93
C ARG A 262 -7.18 -20.10 -43.26
N LEU A 263 -7.40 -19.04 -44.04
CA LEU A 263 -8.06 -17.81 -43.59
C LEU A 263 -9.53 -18.06 -43.23
N GLU A 264 -10.21 -18.93 -43.98
CA GLU A 264 -11.57 -19.41 -43.66
C GLU A 264 -11.63 -20.23 -42.35
N SER A 265 -10.56 -20.98 -42.05
CA SER A 265 -10.49 -21.75 -40.79
C SER A 265 -10.18 -20.89 -39.55
N LEU A 266 -9.51 -19.74 -39.72
CA LEU A 266 -9.13 -18.83 -38.63
C LEU A 266 -10.22 -17.79 -38.30
N LEU A 267 -11.05 -17.41 -39.28
CA LEU A 267 -12.09 -16.39 -39.10
C LEU A 267 -13.50 -16.97 -38.85
N GLY A 268 -13.67 -18.30 -38.98
CA GLY A 268 -14.98 -18.96 -38.96
C GLY A 268 -15.74 -18.71 -40.26
N GLY A 269 -16.19 -19.78 -40.93
CA GLY A 269 -16.84 -19.67 -42.23
C GLY A 269 -18.14 -18.86 -42.20
N GLU A 270 -18.56 -18.31 -43.35
CA GLU A 270 -19.80 -17.52 -43.49
C GLU A 270 -21.04 -18.25 -42.92
N SER A 271 -21.11 -19.57 -43.12
CA SER A 271 -22.17 -20.44 -42.57
C SER A 271 -22.23 -20.44 -41.03
N GLU A 272 -21.07 -20.37 -40.36
CA GLU A 272 -20.99 -20.36 -38.89
C GLU A 272 -21.31 -18.97 -38.31
N ARG A 273 -20.92 -17.90 -39.03
CA ARG A 273 -21.30 -16.52 -38.71
C ARG A 273 -22.81 -16.33 -38.80
N GLU A 274 -23.44 -16.88 -39.84
CA GLU A 274 -24.88 -16.78 -40.07
C GLU A 274 -25.68 -17.58 -39.02
N GLN A 275 -25.17 -18.74 -38.61
CA GLN A 275 -25.70 -19.49 -37.46
C GLN A 275 -25.59 -18.71 -36.14
N ARG A 276 -24.43 -18.08 -35.87
CA ARG A 276 -24.24 -17.26 -34.66
C ARG A 276 -25.12 -16.00 -34.65
N LEU A 277 -25.28 -15.32 -35.79
CA LEU A 277 -26.22 -14.21 -35.93
C LEU A 277 -27.67 -14.65 -35.66
N THR A 278 -28.04 -15.83 -36.14
CA THR A 278 -29.37 -16.40 -35.90
C THR A 278 -29.59 -16.71 -34.41
N GLU A 279 -28.58 -17.25 -33.74
CA GLU A 279 -28.63 -17.59 -32.31
C GLU A 279 -28.65 -16.35 -31.41
N VAL A 280 -27.78 -15.36 -31.66
CA VAL A 280 -27.76 -14.08 -30.94
C VAL A 280 -29.10 -13.36 -31.12
N ARG A 281 -29.71 -13.44 -32.31
CA ARG A 281 -31.04 -12.85 -32.56
C ARG A 281 -32.16 -13.53 -31.78
N LYS A 282 -32.13 -14.86 -31.63
CA LYS A 282 -33.07 -15.57 -30.75
C LYS A 282 -32.92 -15.16 -29.28
N ARG A 283 -31.68 -15.06 -28.80
CA ARG A 283 -31.39 -14.63 -27.42
C ARG A 283 -31.80 -13.18 -27.16
N LEU A 284 -31.59 -12.30 -28.14
CA LEU A 284 -32.03 -10.91 -28.07
C LEU A 284 -33.55 -10.82 -27.92
N ASN A 285 -34.30 -11.56 -28.74
CA ASN A 285 -35.76 -11.59 -28.64
C ASN A 285 -36.22 -12.11 -27.27
N HIS A 286 -35.57 -13.15 -26.74
CA HIS A 286 -35.87 -13.69 -25.41
C HIS A 286 -35.62 -12.68 -24.30
N ALA A 287 -34.50 -11.94 -24.34
CA ALA A 287 -34.17 -10.90 -23.36
C ALA A 287 -35.18 -9.73 -23.41
N VAL A 288 -35.63 -9.36 -24.61
CA VAL A 288 -36.68 -8.33 -24.79
C VAL A 288 -38.03 -8.80 -24.25
N GLU A 289 -38.42 -10.06 -24.48
CA GLU A 289 -39.66 -10.65 -23.95
C GLU A 289 -39.70 -10.72 -22.43
N HIS A 290 -38.53 -10.83 -21.78
CA HIS A 290 -38.40 -10.92 -20.31
C HIS A 290 -38.02 -9.58 -19.67
N GLU A 291 -38.10 -8.47 -20.42
CA GLU A 291 -37.77 -7.11 -19.96
C GLU A 291 -36.33 -6.95 -19.41
N ASP A 292 -35.40 -7.80 -19.84
CA ASP A 292 -33.97 -7.69 -19.50
C ASP A 292 -33.27 -6.74 -20.48
N TYR A 293 -33.51 -5.44 -20.28
CA TYR A 293 -33.05 -4.38 -21.18
C TYR A 293 -31.52 -4.23 -21.24
N GLU A 294 -30.80 -4.61 -20.18
CA GLU A 294 -29.33 -4.59 -20.16
C GLU A 294 -28.78 -5.72 -21.04
N GLN A 295 -29.29 -6.95 -20.88
CA GLN A 295 -28.89 -8.07 -21.73
C GLN A 295 -29.28 -7.86 -23.19
N ALA A 296 -30.45 -7.25 -23.45
CA ALA A 296 -30.88 -6.90 -24.80
C ALA A 296 -29.97 -5.87 -25.47
N ALA A 297 -29.47 -4.87 -24.72
CA ALA A 297 -28.51 -3.90 -25.25
C ALA A 297 -27.17 -4.58 -25.63
N MET A 298 -26.65 -5.47 -24.78
CA MET A 298 -25.42 -6.21 -25.05
C MET A 298 -25.54 -7.13 -26.28
N LEU A 299 -26.64 -7.87 -26.40
CA LEU A 299 -26.88 -8.79 -27.54
C LEU A 299 -27.10 -8.03 -28.85
N ARG A 300 -27.72 -6.85 -28.81
CA ARG A 300 -27.85 -5.96 -29.98
C ARG A 300 -26.50 -5.43 -30.46
N ASP A 301 -25.63 -5.05 -29.52
CA ASP A 301 -24.30 -4.53 -29.84
C ASP A 301 -23.39 -5.67 -30.36
N GLU A 302 -23.52 -6.89 -29.82
CA GLU A 302 -22.89 -8.12 -30.33
C GLU A 302 -23.36 -8.45 -31.76
N MET A 303 -24.66 -8.33 -32.04
CA MET A 303 -25.22 -8.52 -33.39
C MET A 303 -24.68 -7.46 -34.37
N THR A 304 -24.55 -6.21 -33.93
CA THR A 304 -23.99 -5.11 -34.75
C THR A 304 -22.51 -5.37 -35.05
N ARG A 305 -21.75 -5.86 -34.05
CA ARG A 305 -20.35 -6.25 -34.21
C ARG A 305 -20.18 -7.40 -35.21
N LEU A 306 -20.96 -8.47 -35.07
CA LEU A 306 -20.97 -9.62 -35.98
C LEU A 306 -21.36 -9.23 -37.41
N ALA A 307 -22.25 -8.25 -37.58
CA ALA A 307 -22.65 -7.72 -38.88
C ALA A 307 -21.59 -6.78 -39.50
N SER A 308 -20.80 -6.08 -38.68
CA SER A 308 -19.81 -5.08 -39.13
C SER A 308 -18.46 -5.65 -39.62
N LEU A 309 -18.22 -6.96 -39.44
CA LEU A 309 -17.02 -7.63 -39.94
C LEU A 309 -17.06 -7.74 -41.48
N PRO A 310 -16.04 -7.27 -42.22
CA PRO A 310 -16.01 -7.33 -43.68
C PRO A 310 -15.94 -8.78 -44.18
N SER A 311 -16.68 -9.09 -45.25
CA SER A 311 -16.65 -10.42 -45.88
C SER A 311 -15.36 -10.64 -46.67
N ALA A 312 -14.96 -11.90 -46.84
CA ALA A 312 -13.79 -12.27 -47.65
C ALA A 312 -13.90 -11.79 -49.12
N GLN A 313 -15.13 -11.55 -49.62
CA GLN A 313 -15.38 -10.94 -50.93
C GLN A 313 -15.15 -9.42 -50.95
N ALA A 314 -15.50 -8.69 -49.87
CA ALA A 314 -15.28 -7.25 -49.77
C ALA A 314 -13.79 -6.89 -49.70
N ILE A 315 -12.96 -7.77 -49.11
CA ILE A 315 -11.50 -7.59 -49.06
C ILE A 315 -10.86 -7.82 -50.45
N ARG A 316 -11.40 -8.77 -51.24
CA ARG A 316 -10.88 -9.05 -52.59
C ARG A 316 -11.22 -7.94 -53.60
N SER A 317 -12.36 -7.27 -53.47
CA SER A 317 -12.74 -6.17 -54.38
C SER A 317 -11.93 -4.89 -54.16
N MET A 318 -11.36 -4.68 -52.96
CA MET A 318 -10.50 -3.54 -52.65
C MET A 318 -9.06 -3.69 -53.18
N GLN A 319 -8.63 -4.91 -53.56
CA GLN A 319 -7.27 -5.23 -54.00
C GLN A 319 -7.04 -5.09 -55.52
N ALA A 320 -8.05 -4.71 -56.31
CA ALA A 320 -7.90 -4.56 -57.76
C ALA A 320 -7.26 -3.22 -58.20
N ASN A 321 -7.08 -2.28 -57.28
CA ASN A 321 -6.53 -0.95 -57.56
C ASN A 321 -5.36 -0.64 -56.63
N ASP A 322 -4.17 -1.19 -56.88
CA ASP A 322 -2.89 -0.48 -56.72
C ASP A 322 -1.73 -1.45 -56.96
N SER A 323 -0.97 -1.18 -58.02
CA SER A 323 0.24 -1.93 -58.36
C SER A 323 1.41 -0.96 -58.60
N SER A 324 2.21 -0.74 -57.54
CA SER A 324 3.59 -0.25 -57.65
C SER A 324 4.36 -0.55 -56.35
N GLY A 325 5.49 -1.27 -56.46
CA GLY A 325 6.28 -1.80 -55.34
C GLY A 325 7.19 -0.78 -54.60
N PRO A 326 7.85 -1.20 -53.49
CA PRO A 326 8.40 -0.25 -52.52
C PRO A 326 9.91 -0.01 -52.64
N THR A 327 10.29 1.26 -52.58
CA THR A 327 11.58 1.75 -52.05
C THR A 327 11.30 2.48 -50.73
N GLN A 328 11.98 2.06 -49.65
CA GLN A 328 11.74 2.54 -48.29
C GLN A 328 12.32 3.96 -48.06
N GLU A 329 11.45 4.96 -48.13
CA GLU A 329 11.53 6.19 -47.34
C GLU A 329 10.24 6.28 -46.50
N PHE A 330 10.38 6.61 -45.21
CA PHE A 330 9.24 6.73 -44.30
C PHE A 330 8.34 7.91 -44.71
N PRO A 331 7.03 7.72 -44.94
CA PRO A 331 6.16 8.82 -45.33
C PRO A 331 5.84 9.75 -44.15
N ASP A 332 5.79 11.05 -44.45
CA ASP A 332 5.37 12.14 -43.56
C ASP A 332 3.85 12.03 -43.26
N PRO A 333 3.42 11.88 -41.99
CA PRO A 333 2.04 11.52 -41.63
C PRO A 333 0.98 12.61 -41.84
N LYS A 334 1.31 13.73 -42.50
CA LYS A 334 0.36 14.81 -42.79
C LYS A 334 -0.56 14.58 -43.99
N LYS A 335 -0.53 13.40 -44.63
CA LYS A 335 -1.32 13.12 -45.85
C LYS A 335 -2.01 11.75 -45.83
N SER A 336 -2.94 11.54 -44.92
CA SER A 336 -4.01 10.54 -45.12
C SER A 336 -5.23 10.91 -44.27
N GLY A 337 -6.17 11.63 -44.88
CA GLY A 337 -7.44 11.94 -44.26
C GLY A 337 -8.41 10.79 -44.43
N THR A 338 -8.76 10.13 -43.32
CA THR A 338 -10.09 9.62 -42.92
C THR A 338 -9.88 8.70 -41.72
N ASN A 339 -10.19 9.18 -40.51
CA ASN A 339 -10.04 8.41 -39.27
C ASN A 339 -11.37 8.40 -38.50
N PRO A 340 -11.97 7.25 -38.15
CA PRO A 340 -13.14 7.22 -37.28
C PRO A 340 -12.76 7.07 -35.80
N ARG A 341 -13.32 7.97 -34.98
CA ARG A 341 -13.60 7.90 -33.53
C ARG A 341 -12.45 7.89 -32.52
N ILE A 342 -11.66 8.97 -32.51
CA ILE A 342 -11.37 9.72 -31.28
C ILE A 342 -11.57 11.20 -31.63
N SER A 343 -12.37 11.95 -30.86
CA SER A 343 -12.41 13.42 -30.99
C SER A 343 -11.12 13.99 -30.39
N ILE A 344 -10.10 14.11 -31.24
CA ILE A 344 -8.75 14.55 -30.90
C ILE A 344 -8.71 16.09 -30.96
N GLU A 345 -8.97 16.74 -29.83
CA GLU A 345 -8.64 18.16 -29.58
C GLU A 345 -7.70 18.30 -28.36
N GLY A 346 -6.77 17.35 -28.19
CA GLY A 346 -5.83 17.32 -27.05
C GLY A 346 -4.60 18.21 -27.25
N GLN A 347 -4.18 18.92 -26.19
CA GLN A 347 -2.92 19.68 -26.15
C GLN A 347 -1.72 18.71 -26.26
N GLY A 348 -0.65 19.12 -26.96
CA GLY A 348 0.52 18.29 -27.30
C GLY A 348 1.25 17.63 -26.12
N MET A 349 2.17 16.71 -26.45
CA MET A 349 2.93 15.94 -25.46
C MET A 349 3.85 16.83 -24.62
N ILE A 350 3.89 16.59 -23.30
CA ILE A 350 4.68 17.37 -22.35
C ILE A 350 5.82 16.53 -21.80
N GLU A 351 7.03 17.09 -21.76
CA GLU A 351 8.19 16.47 -21.14
C GLU A 351 8.12 16.52 -19.61
N GLY A 352 8.17 15.35 -18.97
CA GLY A 352 8.54 15.10 -17.57
C GLY A 352 7.88 15.99 -16.52
N GLY A 353 8.39 15.94 -15.29
CA GLY A 353 8.02 16.87 -14.24
C GLY A 353 7.07 16.29 -13.18
N PRO A 354 6.74 17.07 -12.14
CA PRO A 354 6.10 16.54 -10.94
C PRO A 354 4.70 16.00 -11.25
N ILE A 355 4.51 14.70 -11.00
CA ILE A 355 3.19 14.06 -11.05
C ILE A 355 2.28 14.67 -9.97
N GLN A 356 1.01 14.81 -10.30
CA GLN A 356 0.01 15.36 -9.37
C GLN A 356 -0.12 14.50 -8.11
N THR A 357 -0.39 15.13 -6.98
CA THR A 357 -0.48 14.46 -5.66
C THR A 357 -1.89 13.94 -5.34
N GLY A 358 -2.80 13.94 -6.32
CA GLY A 358 -4.18 13.46 -6.14
C GLY A 358 -4.30 11.94 -6.16
N THR A 359 -5.47 11.45 -5.75
CA THR A 359 -5.87 10.03 -5.81
C THR A 359 -5.78 9.52 -7.25
N THR A 360 -5.07 8.40 -7.44
CA THR A 360 -4.90 7.71 -8.73
C THR A 360 -6.14 6.91 -9.11
N GLU A 361 -6.35 6.64 -10.40
CA GLU A 361 -7.47 5.84 -10.91
C GLU A 361 -7.68 4.52 -10.15
N TRP A 362 -6.61 3.77 -9.86
CA TRP A 362 -6.70 2.47 -9.17
C TRP A 362 -7.20 2.53 -7.71
N LEU A 363 -7.28 3.72 -7.13
CA LEU A 363 -7.73 3.98 -5.75
C LEU A 363 -8.99 4.85 -5.67
N ARG A 364 -9.60 5.26 -6.80
CA ARG A 364 -10.77 6.16 -6.79
C ARG A 364 -11.97 5.60 -6.03
N GLY A 365 -12.21 4.30 -6.11
CA GLY A 365 -13.26 3.60 -5.35
C GLY A 365 -14.69 3.84 -5.84
N ASN A 366 -14.87 4.33 -7.06
CA ASN A 366 -16.17 4.65 -7.65
C ASN A 366 -16.69 3.63 -8.68
N GLY A 367 -15.90 2.61 -9.02
CA GLY A 367 -16.29 1.57 -9.98
C GLY A 367 -17.19 0.46 -9.42
N MET A 368 -17.60 -0.46 -10.29
CA MET A 368 -18.45 -1.59 -9.92
C MET A 368 -17.75 -2.50 -8.90
N MET A 369 -18.48 -2.99 -7.89
CA MET A 369 -17.97 -3.86 -6.81
C MET A 369 -16.75 -3.26 -6.06
N SER A 370 -16.65 -1.94 -5.96
CA SER A 370 -15.47 -1.24 -5.39
C SER A 370 -15.23 -1.48 -3.90
N ASP A 371 -16.18 -2.08 -3.19
CA ASP A 371 -16.03 -2.50 -1.80
C ASP A 371 -15.07 -3.69 -1.64
N VAL A 372 -14.96 -4.55 -2.65
CA VAL A 372 -13.98 -5.66 -2.70
C VAL A 372 -12.94 -5.42 -3.77
N VAL A 373 -13.35 -5.03 -4.98
CA VAL A 373 -12.47 -4.83 -6.14
C VAL A 373 -11.89 -3.42 -6.13
N MET A 374 -10.60 -3.28 -5.88
CA MET A 374 -9.93 -1.98 -5.91
C MET A 374 -9.83 -1.44 -7.34
N SER A 375 -9.37 -2.28 -8.27
CA SER A 375 -9.13 -1.89 -9.66
C SER A 375 -9.07 -3.08 -10.62
N SER A 376 -9.45 -2.83 -11.86
CA SER A 376 -9.22 -3.69 -13.02
C SER A 376 -8.05 -3.17 -13.83
N ARG A 377 -7.24 -4.06 -14.37
CA ARG A 377 -6.05 -3.72 -15.17
C ARG A 377 -5.86 -4.69 -16.31
N ALA A 378 -5.80 -4.17 -17.52
CA ALA A 378 -5.34 -4.88 -18.71
C ALA A 378 -3.92 -4.43 -19.06
N ARG A 379 -3.11 -5.34 -19.60
CA ARG A 379 -1.76 -5.04 -20.12
C ARG A 379 -1.48 -5.85 -21.38
N ALA A 380 -1.02 -5.20 -22.45
CA ALA A 380 -0.59 -5.85 -23.68
C ALA A 380 0.93 -5.69 -23.85
N ALA A 381 1.64 -6.78 -24.10
CA ALA A 381 3.06 -6.80 -24.44
C ALA A 381 3.23 -6.93 -25.97
N ARG A 382 4.05 -6.05 -26.55
CA ARG A 382 4.34 -6.03 -27.99
C ARG A 382 5.83 -5.79 -28.22
N ASN A 383 6.36 -6.41 -29.27
CA ASN A 383 7.67 -6.09 -29.81
C ASN A 383 7.53 -5.63 -31.25
N LEU A 384 8.24 -4.57 -31.61
CA LEU A 384 8.38 -4.13 -33.00
C LEU A 384 9.16 -5.18 -33.82
N ALA A 385 8.71 -5.44 -35.05
CA ALA A 385 9.41 -6.26 -36.02
C ALA A 385 10.72 -5.59 -36.46
N GLY A 386 11.70 -6.39 -36.87
CA GLY A 386 13.01 -5.89 -37.33
C GLY A 386 14.01 -5.53 -36.22
N PHE A 387 13.59 -5.53 -34.95
CA PHE A 387 14.48 -5.25 -33.81
C PHE A 387 14.71 -6.48 -32.92
N PRO A 388 15.91 -6.65 -32.33
CA PRO A 388 16.12 -7.57 -31.22
C PRO A 388 15.27 -7.15 -30.01
N PHE A 389 14.83 -8.09 -29.18
CA PHE A 389 14.07 -7.77 -27.96
C PHE A 389 14.92 -6.97 -26.96
N PRO A 390 14.34 -6.15 -26.06
CA PRO A 390 15.10 -5.23 -25.20
C PRO A 390 16.27 -5.87 -24.42
N PRO A 391 16.13 -7.09 -23.84
CA PRO A 391 17.23 -7.74 -23.14
C PRO A 391 18.45 -8.08 -24.01
N ALA A 392 18.27 -8.21 -25.33
CA ALA A 392 19.32 -8.51 -26.30
C ALA A 392 19.66 -7.34 -27.23
N ALA A 393 18.81 -6.30 -27.25
CA ALA A 393 19.00 -5.08 -28.04
C ALA A 393 20.18 -4.25 -27.53
N SER A 394 20.91 -3.60 -28.44
CA SER A 394 21.95 -2.64 -28.08
C SER A 394 21.38 -1.34 -27.51
N SER A 395 22.21 -0.50 -26.90
CA SER A 395 21.76 0.82 -26.42
C SER A 395 21.28 1.73 -27.57
N ALA A 396 21.88 1.58 -28.76
CA ALA A 396 21.47 2.30 -29.96
C ALA A 396 20.08 1.84 -30.42
N ASP A 397 19.86 0.53 -30.51
CA ASP A 397 18.54 -0.04 -30.85
C ASP A 397 17.47 0.46 -29.88
N ARG A 398 17.73 0.37 -28.56
CA ARG A 398 16.80 0.85 -27.53
C ARG A 398 16.49 2.34 -27.68
N SER A 399 17.48 3.16 -28.02
CA SER A 399 17.27 4.59 -28.26
C SER A 399 16.40 4.83 -29.50
N GLN A 400 16.65 4.08 -30.58
CA GLN A 400 15.86 4.15 -31.80
C GLN A 400 14.41 3.71 -31.57
N ILE A 401 14.20 2.58 -30.89
CA ILE A 401 12.88 2.08 -30.51
C ILE A 401 12.14 3.11 -29.64
N MET A 402 12.84 3.69 -28.66
CA MET A 402 12.27 4.73 -27.80
C MET A 402 11.78 5.93 -28.60
N GLU A 403 12.55 6.38 -29.59
CA GLU A 403 12.19 7.50 -30.46
C GLU A 403 11.03 7.17 -31.42
N ILE A 404 11.00 5.96 -31.98
CA ILE A 404 9.89 5.48 -32.81
C ILE A 404 8.60 5.45 -31.99
N CYS A 405 8.63 4.79 -30.83
CA CYS A 405 7.46 4.67 -29.95
C CYS A 405 6.99 6.03 -29.45
N ARG A 406 7.91 6.93 -29.08
CA ARG A 406 7.60 8.30 -28.64
C ARG A 406 6.81 9.06 -29.72
N ARG A 407 7.32 9.09 -30.95
CA ARG A 407 6.65 9.77 -32.08
C ARG A 407 5.29 9.14 -32.41
N CYS A 408 5.21 7.82 -32.37
CA CYS A 408 3.95 7.09 -32.57
C CYS A 408 2.90 7.49 -31.52
N ILE A 409 3.26 7.42 -30.23
CA ILE A 409 2.36 7.80 -29.13
C ILE A 409 1.95 9.27 -29.21
N GLU A 410 2.87 10.17 -29.57
CA GLU A 410 2.56 11.59 -29.77
C GLU A 410 1.55 11.81 -30.91
N SER A 411 1.68 11.06 -32.01
CA SER A 411 0.78 11.18 -33.17
C SER A 411 -0.64 10.65 -32.91
N LEU A 412 -0.80 9.67 -32.01
CA LEU A 412 -2.12 9.14 -31.64
C LEU A 412 -2.95 10.16 -30.85
N GLY A 413 -2.28 11.10 -30.18
CA GLY A 413 -2.93 12.08 -29.32
C GLY A 413 -3.62 11.43 -28.12
N CYS A 414 -4.48 12.20 -27.47
CA CYS A 414 -5.24 11.74 -26.32
C CYS A 414 -6.65 12.37 -26.32
N PRO A 415 -7.58 11.84 -25.52
CA PRO A 415 -8.94 12.37 -25.44
C PRO A 415 -8.98 13.87 -25.12
N SER A 416 -10.02 14.56 -25.61
CA SER A 416 -10.22 15.99 -25.36
C SER A 416 -10.19 16.33 -23.85
N GLY A 417 -9.39 17.32 -23.47
CA GLY A 417 -9.19 17.71 -22.07
C GLY A 417 -8.11 16.92 -21.31
N SER A 418 -7.52 15.89 -21.94
CA SER A 418 -6.36 15.16 -21.44
C SER A 418 -5.07 15.65 -22.10
N ARG A 419 -3.93 15.18 -21.58
CA ARG A 419 -2.60 15.38 -22.18
C ARG A 419 -1.72 14.16 -21.96
N ILE A 420 -0.78 13.96 -22.87
CA ILE A 420 0.25 12.92 -22.71
C ILE A 420 1.46 13.54 -22.01
N ARG A 421 1.88 12.97 -20.89
CA ARG A 421 3.16 13.28 -20.25
C ARG A 421 4.17 12.17 -20.55
N TRP A 422 5.32 12.55 -21.08
CA TRP A 422 6.41 11.63 -21.40
C TRP A 422 7.54 11.72 -20.37
N PHE A 423 7.95 10.59 -19.82
CA PHE A 423 9.07 10.47 -18.90
C PHE A 423 10.22 9.71 -19.57
N ASP A 424 11.34 10.40 -19.83
CA ASP A 424 12.61 9.75 -20.13
C ASP A 424 13.27 9.31 -18.82
N LEU A 425 13.29 8.00 -18.57
CA LEU A 425 13.75 7.45 -17.30
C LEU A 425 15.27 7.59 -17.08
N ARG A 426 16.04 7.94 -18.11
CA ARG A 426 17.46 8.29 -17.96
C ARG A 426 17.60 9.61 -17.21
N ASN A 427 16.70 10.55 -17.52
CA ASN A 427 16.73 11.92 -17.04
C ASN A 427 15.83 12.14 -15.81
N SER A 428 14.87 11.26 -15.54
CA SER A 428 13.98 11.35 -14.38
C SER A 428 14.70 11.19 -13.04
N GLU A 429 14.29 11.96 -12.03
CA GLU A 429 14.85 11.84 -10.68
C GLU A 429 14.45 10.50 -10.02
N PRO A 430 15.25 9.96 -9.08
CA PRO A 430 14.92 8.72 -8.38
C PRO A 430 13.56 8.76 -7.65
N ILE A 431 13.15 9.93 -7.16
CA ILE A 431 11.86 10.14 -6.50
C ILE A 431 10.71 10.06 -7.49
N GLU A 432 10.84 10.68 -8.67
CA GLU A 432 9.84 10.65 -9.74
C GLU A 432 9.60 9.21 -10.23
N ARG A 433 10.68 8.45 -10.46
CA ARG A 433 10.60 7.01 -10.80
C ARG A 433 9.88 6.22 -9.71
N ARG A 434 10.09 6.55 -8.44
CA ARG A 434 9.43 5.89 -7.31
C ARG A 434 7.94 6.23 -7.26
N LEU A 435 7.57 7.49 -7.49
CA LEU A 435 6.18 7.92 -7.55
C LEU A 435 5.41 7.19 -8.66
N LEU A 436 5.99 7.07 -9.86
CA LEU A 436 5.39 6.30 -10.97
C LEU A 436 5.10 4.84 -10.59
N VAL A 437 6.01 4.20 -9.84
CA VAL A 437 5.81 2.82 -9.34
C VAL A 437 4.69 2.75 -8.30
N GLU A 438 4.71 3.65 -7.32
CA GLU A 438 3.72 3.68 -6.23
C GLU A 438 2.31 3.98 -6.73
N ARG A 439 2.19 4.74 -7.83
CA ARG A 439 0.93 5.03 -8.54
C ARG A 439 0.48 3.93 -9.51
N GLN A 440 1.20 2.81 -9.56
CA GLN A 440 0.95 1.67 -10.48
C GLN A 440 1.11 2.00 -11.98
N LEU A 441 1.75 3.11 -12.34
CA LEU A 441 1.96 3.53 -13.73
C LEU A 441 3.14 2.84 -14.39
N MET A 442 4.05 2.29 -13.59
CA MET A 442 5.26 1.61 -14.03
C MET A 442 5.63 0.44 -13.09
N SER A 443 6.31 -0.59 -13.61
CA SER A 443 6.83 -1.70 -12.80
C SER A 443 8.11 -1.33 -12.03
N ARG A 444 8.37 -1.99 -10.89
CA ARG A 444 9.65 -1.85 -10.15
C ARG A 444 10.87 -2.24 -11.00
N GLN A 445 10.69 -3.17 -11.94
CA GLN A 445 11.75 -3.64 -12.82
C GLN A 445 12.09 -2.58 -13.87
N HIS A 446 11.07 -1.96 -14.48
CA HIS A 446 11.24 -0.86 -15.43
C HIS A 446 11.96 0.34 -14.81
N ALA A 447 11.56 0.72 -13.59
CA ALA A 447 12.18 1.82 -12.84
C ALA A 447 13.66 1.59 -12.54
N ARG A 448 14.06 0.33 -12.33
CA ARG A 448 15.46 -0.07 -12.06
C ARG A 448 16.26 -0.25 -13.35
N GLY A 449 15.60 -0.57 -14.45
CA GLY A 449 16.22 -0.70 -15.76
C GLY A 449 17.18 -1.89 -15.91
N ARG A 450 17.10 -2.90 -15.03
CA ARG A 450 17.98 -4.08 -15.09
C ARG A 450 17.29 -5.26 -15.77
N TYR A 451 17.95 -5.82 -16.77
CA TYR A 451 17.51 -6.99 -17.52
C TYR A 451 18.11 -8.28 -16.94
N SER A 452 17.57 -9.44 -17.35
CA SER A 452 17.94 -10.76 -16.80
C SER A 452 19.38 -11.18 -17.08
N ASN A 453 20.02 -10.61 -18.12
CA ASN A 453 21.43 -10.84 -18.44
C ASN A 453 22.41 -10.01 -17.58
N GLY A 454 21.90 -9.20 -16.64
CA GLY A 454 22.71 -8.29 -15.83
C GLY A 454 23.07 -6.97 -16.52
N GLU A 455 22.76 -6.82 -17.81
CA GLU A 455 22.89 -5.57 -18.55
C GLU A 455 21.70 -4.62 -18.27
N GLY A 456 21.85 -3.37 -18.69
CA GLY A 456 20.95 -2.29 -18.33
C GLY A 456 21.46 -1.50 -17.12
N GLY A 457 20.57 -0.76 -16.49
CA GLY A 457 20.87 0.19 -15.43
C GLY A 457 20.00 1.44 -15.52
N PRO A 458 20.14 2.37 -14.55
CA PRO A 458 19.34 3.59 -14.50
C PRO A 458 19.45 4.42 -15.78
N ASP A 459 20.56 4.33 -16.53
CA ASP A 459 20.85 5.13 -17.72
C ASP A 459 20.47 4.46 -19.05
N SER A 460 19.95 3.22 -19.03
CA SER A 460 19.52 2.59 -20.29
C SER A 460 18.26 3.28 -20.86
N PRO A 461 18.16 3.49 -22.20
CA PRO A 461 17.06 4.22 -22.83
C PRO A 461 15.71 3.56 -22.60
N ARG A 462 14.84 4.24 -21.86
CA ARG A 462 13.50 3.77 -21.50
C ARG A 462 12.55 4.95 -21.32
N GLY A 463 11.32 4.75 -21.75
CA GLY A 463 10.26 5.75 -21.66
C GLY A 463 9.04 5.27 -20.89
N VAL A 464 8.27 6.21 -20.38
CA VAL A 464 6.89 5.99 -19.94
C VAL A 464 6.04 7.15 -20.42
N ALA A 465 5.00 6.87 -21.20
CA ALA A 465 3.92 7.83 -21.48
C ALA A 465 2.80 7.63 -20.46
N VAL A 466 2.25 8.71 -19.91
CA VAL A 466 1.11 8.70 -18.98
C VAL A 466 0.06 9.68 -19.48
N ILE A 467 -1.20 9.25 -19.55
CA ILE A 467 -2.32 10.14 -19.89
C ILE A 467 -2.83 10.79 -18.60
N GLU A 468 -2.74 12.12 -18.53
CA GLU A 468 -3.22 12.95 -17.42
C GLU A 468 -4.55 13.62 -17.78
N PRO A 469 -5.41 13.97 -16.79
CA PRO A 469 -5.14 13.99 -15.34
C PRO A 469 -5.55 12.72 -14.57
N ASP A 470 -6.22 11.75 -15.22
CA ASP A 470 -6.75 10.58 -14.52
C ASP A 470 -5.74 9.45 -14.32
N GLU A 471 -4.65 9.43 -15.09
CA GLU A 471 -3.59 8.42 -15.02
C GLU A 471 -4.09 6.99 -15.29
N ARG A 472 -5.15 6.89 -16.08
CA ARG A 472 -5.80 5.62 -16.44
C ARG A 472 -4.94 4.79 -17.40
N VAL A 473 -4.21 5.46 -18.28
CA VAL A 473 -3.41 4.84 -19.34
C VAL A 473 -1.94 5.14 -19.13
N SER A 474 -1.10 4.10 -19.19
CA SER A 474 0.35 4.25 -19.28
C SER A 474 0.95 3.31 -20.33
N ILE A 475 1.93 3.80 -21.08
CA ILE A 475 2.62 3.03 -22.12
C ILE A 475 4.11 3.03 -21.77
N LEU A 476 4.65 1.86 -21.43
CA LEU A 476 6.05 1.69 -21.09
C LEU A 476 6.82 1.29 -22.34
N VAL A 477 8.00 1.89 -22.52
CA VAL A 477 8.88 1.63 -23.67
C VAL A 477 10.23 1.09 -23.20
N ASN A 478 10.66 -0.03 -23.80
CA ASN A 478 11.87 -0.79 -23.45
C ASN A 478 11.87 -1.38 -22.02
N GLU A 479 10.76 -1.98 -21.61
CA GLU A 479 10.75 -2.86 -20.43
C GLU A 479 11.32 -4.23 -20.84
N GLU A 480 10.63 -5.34 -20.56
CA GLU A 480 11.03 -6.66 -21.01
C GLU A 480 10.75 -6.86 -22.50
N ASP A 481 9.71 -6.18 -22.99
CA ASP A 481 9.30 -6.06 -24.39
C ASP A 481 9.37 -4.57 -24.82
N HIS A 482 9.39 -4.29 -26.12
CA HIS A 482 9.53 -2.92 -26.64
C HIS A 482 8.40 -2.01 -26.17
N LEU A 483 7.17 -2.51 -26.15
CA LEU A 483 5.98 -1.80 -25.75
C LEU A 483 5.21 -2.62 -24.72
N ARG A 484 4.76 -1.92 -23.68
CA ARG A 484 3.77 -2.43 -22.74
C ARG A 484 2.69 -1.39 -22.52
N ILE A 485 1.55 -1.61 -23.15
CA ILE A 485 0.36 -0.76 -23.04
C ILE A 485 -0.40 -1.22 -21.80
N GLN A 486 -0.77 -0.30 -20.93
CA GLN A 486 -1.47 -0.58 -19.67
C GLN A 486 -2.66 0.36 -19.51
N VAL A 487 -3.81 -0.21 -19.17
CA VAL A 487 -5.01 0.53 -18.75
C VAL A 487 -5.43 0.04 -17.38
N ILE A 488 -5.72 0.96 -16.47
CA ILE A 488 -6.23 0.69 -15.13
C ILE A 488 -7.53 1.46 -14.92
N ARG A 489 -8.54 0.81 -14.34
CA ARG A 489 -9.82 1.42 -13.97
C ARG A 489 -10.20 1.05 -12.55
N SER A 490 -10.90 1.93 -11.85
CA SER A 490 -11.42 1.60 -10.51
C SER A 490 -12.54 0.56 -10.58
N GLY A 491 -12.59 -0.36 -9.61
CA GLY A 491 -13.60 -1.41 -9.57
C GLY A 491 -13.41 -2.51 -10.63
N LEU A 492 -14.45 -3.31 -10.85
CA LEU A 492 -14.51 -4.35 -11.89
C LEU A 492 -14.97 -3.72 -13.21
N ASP A 493 -14.05 -3.61 -14.18
CA ASP A 493 -14.30 -3.07 -15.52
C ASP A 493 -13.15 -3.49 -16.47
N LEU A 494 -12.97 -4.81 -16.64
CA LEU A 494 -11.93 -5.34 -17.52
C LEU A 494 -12.31 -5.15 -18.99
N ALA A 495 -13.59 -5.19 -19.32
CA ALA A 495 -14.10 -4.97 -20.67
C ALA A 495 -13.66 -3.60 -21.21
N SER A 496 -13.94 -2.52 -20.48
CA SER A 496 -13.52 -1.19 -20.92
C SER A 496 -11.99 -1.01 -20.90
N CYS A 497 -11.28 -1.71 -20.00
CA CYS A 497 -9.82 -1.73 -20.05
C CYS A 497 -9.30 -2.36 -21.34
N LEU A 498 -9.92 -3.46 -21.79
CA LEU A 498 -9.54 -4.16 -23.01
C LEU A 498 -9.87 -3.34 -24.26
N ASP A 499 -11.05 -2.73 -24.32
CA ASP A 499 -11.45 -1.85 -25.42
C ASP A 499 -10.49 -0.66 -25.57
N GLU A 500 -10.12 -0.03 -24.45
CA GLU A 500 -9.18 1.09 -24.45
C GLU A 500 -7.76 0.65 -24.81
N ILE A 501 -7.30 -0.52 -24.36
CA ILE A 501 -6.04 -1.10 -24.82
C ILE A 501 -6.06 -1.33 -26.33
N ASN A 502 -7.14 -1.89 -26.86
CA ASN A 502 -7.24 -2.21 -28.28
C ASN A 502 -7.16 -0.96 -29.14
N ASN A 503 -7.81 0.14 -28.74
CA ASN A 503 -7.71 1.42 -29.45
C ASN A 503 -6.26 1.93 -29.55
N PHE A 504 -5.48 1.87 -28.45
CA PHE A 504 -4.07 2.24 -28.49
C PHE A 504 -3.22 1.23 -29.26
N ASP A 505 -3.46 -0.07 -29.09
CA ASP A 505 -2.73 -1.15 -29.75
C ASP A 505 -2.91 -1.08 -31.28
N ASP A 506 -4.14 -0.87 -31.76
CA ASP A 506 -4.49 -0.69 -33.17
C ASP A 506 -3.87 0.58 -33.74
N GLY A 507 -4.00 1.71 -33.04
CA GLY A 507 -3.41 2.97 -33.50
C GLY A 507 -1.88 2.89 -33.61
N ILE A 508 -1.21 2.23 -32.68
CA ILE A 508 0.24 2.02 -32.76
C ILE A 508 0.58 1.13 -33.96
N GLU A 509 -0.19 0.07 -34.20
CA GLU A 509 0.01 -0.88 -35.29
C GLU A 509 -0.09 -0.24 -36.69
N GLU A 510 -0.88 0.82 -36.86
CA GLU A 510 -0.96 1.56 -38.13
C GLU A 510 0.40 2.15 -38.54
N ILE A 511 1.26 2.44 -37.55
CA ILE A 511 2.55 3.11 -37.74
C ILE A 511 3.71 2.10 -37.67
N VAL A 512 3.63 1.09 -36.79
CA VAL A 512 4.72 0.12 -36.59
C VAL A 512 4.26 -1.32 -36.78
N ASP A 513 5.15 -2.13 -37.38
CA ASP A 513 4.92 -3.57 -37.51
C ASP A 513 5.23 -4.28 -36.20
N TYR A 514 4.32 -5.14 -35.73
CA TYR A 514 4.58 -6.03 -34.60
C TYR A 514 5.26 -7.33 -35.04
N ALA A 515 6.18 -7.83 -34.20
CA ALA A 515 6.74 -9.16 -34.31
C ALA A 515 5.66 -10.20 -34.00
N PHE A 516 5.16 -10.86 -35.05
CA PHE A 516 4.05 -11.79 -34.99
C PHE A 516 4.39 -13.11 -35.70
N HIS A 517 3.87 -14.23 -35.19
CA HIS A 517 4.01 -15.55 -35.79
C HIS A 517 2.65 -16.26 -35.84
N PRO A 518 2.24 -16.90 -36.96
CA PRO A 518 0.91 -17.49 -37.09
C PRO A 518 0.57 -18.55 -36.04
N GLN A 519 1.56 -19.35 -35.64
CA GLN A 519 1.38 -20.34 -34.58
C GLN A 519 1.45 -19.73 -33.18
N PHE A 520 2.32 -18.75 -32.94
CA PHE A 520 2.67 -18.31 -31.59
C PHE A 520 2.06 -16.96 -31.23
N GLY A 521 1.42 -16.24 -32.15
CA GLY A 521 0.85 -14.91 -31.92
C GLY A 521 1.92 -13.83 -31.82
N TYR A 522 1.67 -12.83 -30.97
CA TYR A 522 2.61 -11.76 -30.67
C TYR A 522 3.85 -12.34 -29.98
N LEU A 523 5.02 -12.08 -30.55
CA LEU A 523 6.29 -12.62 -30.08
C LEU A 523 6.87 -11.74 -28.96
N THR A 524 7.17 -12.37 -27.83
CA THR A 524 7.65 -11.71 -26.60
C THR A 524 9.05 -12.20 -26.21
N ALA A 525 9.76 -11.42 -25.40
CA ALA A 525 11.04 -11.86 -24.86
C ALA A 525 10.86 -13.05 -23.90
N CYS A 526 9.83 -13.02 -23.06
CA CYS A 526 9.48 -14.13 -22.19
C CYS A 526 8.44 -15.04 -22.87
N PRO A 527 8.71 -16.36 -23.04
CA PRO A 527 7.77 -17.27 -23.67
C PRO A 527 6.42 -17.38 -22.97
N THR A 528 6.31 -17.02 -21.69
CA THR A 528 5.04 -17.08 -20.92
C THR A 528 4.06 -15.97 -21.29
N ASN A 529 4.47 -14.98 -22.08
CA ASN A 529 3.60 -13.91 -22.56
C ASN A 529 3.23 -14.10 -24.04
N VAL A 530 3.73 -15.15 -24.70
CA VAL A 530 3.49 -15.37 -26.13
C VAL A 530 2.00 -15.69 -26.39
N GLY A 531 1.51 -15.44 -27.59
CA GLY A 531 0.09 -15.59 -27.95
C GLY A 531 -0.56 -14.22 -28.07
N THR A 532 -1.56 -13.93 -27.23
CA THR A 532 -2.21 -12.62 -27.20
C THR A 532 -1.33 -11.51 -26.64
N GLY A 533 -0.30 -11.85 -25.84
CA GLY A 533 0.46 -10.85 -25.08
C GLY A 533 -0.34 -10.16 -23.99
N LEU A 534 -1.57 -10.62 -23.71
CA LEU A 534 -2.54 -9.95 -22.84
C LEU A 534 -2.51 -10.49 -21.41
N ARG A 535 -2.38 -9.60 -20.44
CA ARG A 535 -2.51 -9.89 -19.01
C ARG A 535 -3.64 -9.09 -18.41
N LEU A 536 -4.79 -9.73 -18.24
CA LEU A 536 -5.93 -9.21 -17.51
C LEU A 536 -5.76 -9.48 -16.02
N SER A 537 -6.07 -8.50 -15.19
CA SER A 537 -5.90 -8.63 -13.75
C SER A 537 -6.81 -7.74 -12.94
N VAL A 538 -7.23 -8.25 -11.78
CA VAL A 538 -8.08 -7.52 -10.84
C VAL A 538 -7.40 -7.48 -9.47
N MET A 539 -7.37 -6.31 -8.87
CA MET A 539 -6.90 -6.09 -7.51
C MET A 539 -8.08 -6.17 -6.55
N VAL A 540 -8.03 -7.05 -5.56
CA VAL A 540 -9.11 -7.32 -4.59
C VAL A 540 -8.60 -7.19 -3.15
N HIS A 541 -9.46 -6.76 -2.25
CA HIS A 541 -9.18 -6.69 -0.81
C HIS A 541 -10.03 -7.74 -0.08
N LEU A 542 -9.36 -8.78 0.45
CA LEU A 542 -10.00 -9.99 1.01
C LEU A 542 -9.72 -10.20 2.52
N PRO A 543 -9.93 -9.19 3.38
CA PRO A 543 -9.59 -9.29 4.80
C PRO A 543 -10.53 -10.24 5.57
N ALA A 544 -11.82 -10.34 5.21
CA ALA A 544 -12.74 -11.18 5.95
C ALA A 544 -12.44 -12.66 5.72
N LEU A 545 -12.22 -13.06 4.46
CA LEU A 545 -11.76 -14.41 4.11
C LEU A 545 -10.44 -14.79 4.79
N LYS A 546 -9.54 -13.81 4.99
CA LYS A 546 -8.33 -14.03 5.78
C LYS A 546 -8.63 -14.30 7.25
N ILE A 547 -9.51 -13.49 7.86
CA ILE A 547 -9.87 -13.59 9.28
C ILE A 547 -10.62 -14.90 9.57
N THR A 548 -11.49 -15.34 8.66
CA THR A 548 -12.26 -16.59 8.80
C THR A 548 -11.45 -17.84 8.44
N GLY A 549 -10.23 -17.68 7.88
CA GLY A 549 -9.37 -18.79 7.49
C GLY A 549 -9.73 -19.43 6.14
N GLU A 550 -10.54 -18.75 5.34
CA GLU A 550 -11.13 -19.27 4.09
C GLU A 550 -10.36 -18.88 2.82
N LEU A 551 -9.35 -18.01 2.94
CA LEU A 551 -8.56 -17.51 1.81
C LEU A 551 -7.90 -18.62 0.98
N GLU A 552 -7.42 -19.70 1.60
CA GLU A 552 -6.75 -20.79 0.87
C GLU A 552 -7.69 -21.51 -0.10
N LYS A 553 -9.00 -21.55 0.18
CA LYS A 553 -9.98 -22.11 -0.75
C LYS A 553 -10.06 -21.27 -2.02
N VAL A 554 -10.04 -19.94 -1.90
CA VAL A 554 -10.02 -19.03 -3.06
C VAL A 554 -8.74 -19.19 -3.87
N ARG A 555 -7.59 -19.35 -3.20
CA ARG A 555 -6.30 -19.55 -3.88
C ARG A 555 -6.28 -20.86 -4.68
N ASN A 556 -6.74 -21.95 -4.08
CA ASN A 556 -6.77 -23.25 -4.73
C ASN A 556 -7.74 -23.25 -5.92
N ALA A 557 -8.97 -22.77 -5.72
CA ALA A 557 -9.95 -22.68 -6.81
C ALA A 557 -9.47 -21.80 -7.97
N SER A 558 -8.82 -20.66 -7.67
CA SER A 558 -8.24 -19.80 -8.71
C SER A 558 -7.10 -20.50 -9.46
N SER A 559 -6.26 -21.27 -8.76
CA SER A 559 -5.16 -22.02 -9.37
C SER A 559 -5.67 -23.17 -10.25
N ASP A 560 -6.73 -23.86 -9.84
CA ASP A 560 -7.38 -24.94 -10.61
C ASP A 560 -8.00 -24.41 -11.91
N MET A 561 -8.33 -23.12 -11.94
CA MET A 561 -8.81 -22.38 -13.12
C MET A 561 -7.68 -21.68 -13.90
N GLY A 562 -6.41 -22.06 -13.71
CA GLY A 562 -5.29 -21.46 -14.47
C GLY A 562 -5.02 -19.99 -14.16
N LEU A 563 -5.52 -19.44 -13.05
CA LEU A 563 -5.27 -18.07 -12.61
C LEU A 563 -4.13 -17.99 -11.60
N ALA A 564 -3.47 -16.84 -11.54
CA ALA A 564 -2.47 -16.53 -10.52
C ALA A 564 -3.03 -15.57 -9.47
N VAL A 565 -2.84 -15.90 -8.19
CA VAL A 565 -3.16 -15.04 -7.04
C VAL A 565 -1.86 -14.60 -6.36
N ARG A 566 -1.61 -13.29 -6.28
CA ARG A 566 -0.37 -12.69 -5.72
C ARG A 566 -0.68 -11.48 -4.84
N GLY A 567 0.17 -11.14 -3.88
CA GLY A 567 -0.01 -9.92 -3.06
C GLY A 567 0.43 -8.63 -3.78
N LEU A 568 -0.09 -7.48 -3.33
CA LEU A 568 0.21 -6.13 -3.89
C LEU A 568 1.71 -5.77 -3.95
N TYR A 569 2.50 -6.12 -2.92
CA TYR A 569 3.92 -5.72 -2.78
C TYR A 569 4.92 -6.88 -2.68
N GLY A 570 4.70 -8.05 -3.28
CA GLY A 570 5.68 -9.14 -3.16
C GLY A 570 5.55 -10.30 -4.15
N GLU A 571 6.69 -10.92 -4.43
CA GLU A 571 6.79 -12.34 -4.82
C GLU A 571 6.78 -13.13 -3.51
N GLY A 572 5.64 -13.74 -3.16
CA GLY A 572 5.43 -14.45 -1.90
C GLY A 572 3.96 -14.55 -1.49
N SER A 573 3.68 -15.34 -0.45
CA SER A 573 2.32 -15.70 0.00
C SER A 573 1.64 -14.68 0.93
N GLN A 574 2.39 -13.78 1.59
CA GLN A 574 1.82 -12.78 2.49
C GLN A 574 1.56 -11.47 1.74
N ALA A 575 0.28 -11.09 1.65
CA ALA A 575 -0.15 -9.83 1.06
C ALA A 575 -0.25 -8.75 2.15
N ALA A 576 0.57 -7.70 2.04
CA ALA A 576 0.45 -6.54 2.92
C ALA A 576 -0.95 -5.93 2.82
N GLY A 577 -1.63 -5.73 3.96
CA GLY A 577 -3.00 -5.21 4.00
C GLY A 577 -4.07 -6.13 3.39
N GLU A 578 -3.76 -7.41 3.12
CA GLU A 578 -4.71 -8.36 2.52
C GLU A 578 -5.24 -7.93 1.14
N PHE A 579 -4.39 -7.24 0.36
CA PHE A 579 -4.62 -6.88 -1.03
C PHE A 579 -3.99 -7.92 -1.97
N TYR A 580 -4.83 -8.54 -2.80
CA TYR A 580 -4.46 -9.60 -3.72
C TYR A 580 -4.73 -9.20 -5.18
N GLN A 581 -3.88 -9.64 -6.09
CA GLN A 581 -4.05 -9.53 -7.52
C GLN A 581 -4.37 -10.90 -8.10
N ILE A 582 -5.46 -10.98 -8.85
CA ILE A 582 -5.89 -12.18 -9.60
C ILE A 582 -5.65 -11.91 -11.08
N SER A 583 -5.10 -12.87 -11.83
CA SER A 583 -4.79 -12.67 -13.26
C SER A 583 -4.61 -13.96 -14.04
N ASN A 584 -4.93 -13.95 -15.34
CA ASN A 584 -4.77 -15.11 -16.24
C ASN A 584 -3.31 -15.54 -16.35
N GLN A 585 -2.96 -16.81 -16.23
CA GLN A 585 -1.58 -17.26 -16.52
C GLN A 585 -1.36 -17.58 -18.00
N ILE A 586 -2.41 -18.02 -18.68
CA ILE A 586 -2.39 -18.50 -20.05
C ILE A 586 -2.66 -17.34 -21.01
N THR A 587 -1.85 -17.24 -22.07
CA THR A 587 -1.97 -16.21 -23.13
C THR A 587 -1.96 -16.80 -24.54
N LEU A 588 -1.65 -18.09 -24.70
CA LEU A 588 -1.68 -18.82 -25.97
C LEU A 588 -2.79 -19.87 -25.94
N GLY A 589 -3.46 -20.11 -27.07
CA GLY A 589 -4.59 -21.04 -27.15
C GLY A 589 -5.89 -20.50 -26.52
N ARG A 590 -5.95 -19.21 -26.19
CA ARG A 590 -7.14 -18.52 -25.65
C ARG A 590 -7.38 -17.23 -26.45
N SER A 591 -8.65 -16.88 -26.68
CA SER A 591 -9.01 -15.58 -27.26
C SER A 591 -9.12 -14.52 -26.17
N ASP A 592 -9.08 -13.24 -26.55
CA ASP A 592 -9.17 -12.13 -25.60
C ASP A 592 -10.53 -12.12 -24.89
N GLU A 593 -11.61 -12.48 -25.59
CA GLU A 593 -12.97 -12.60 -25.05
C GLU A 593 -13.11 -13.75 -24.05
N MET A 594 -12.41 -14.87 -24.29
CA MET A 594 -12.40 -16.00 -23.34
C MET A 594 -11.71 -15.60 -22.04
N LEU A 595 -10.53 -14.98 -22.15
CA LEU A 595 -9.77 -14.49 -20.99
C LEU A 595 -10.58 -13.46 -20.18
N LEU A 596 -11.30 -12.58 -20.88
CA LEU A 596 -12.16 -11.59 -20.27
C LEU A 596 -13.30 -12.24 -19.49
N ARG A 597 -14.06 -13.13 -20.15
CA ARG A 597 -15.22 -13.83 -19.56
C ARG A 597 -14.82 -14.62 -18.31
N GLU A 598 -13.74 -15.38 -18.39
CA GLU A 598 -13.24 -16.22 -17.30
C GLU A 598 -12.98 -15.39 -16.02
N ILE A 599 -12.29 -14.25 -16.15
CA ILE A 599 -11.97 -13.42 -14.98
C ILE A 599 -13.17 -12.56 -14.56
N GLU A 600 -13.72 -11.77 -15.47
CA GLU A 600 -14.70 -10.73 -15.15
C GLU A 600 -16.10 -11.29 -14.87
N SER A 601 -16.53 -12.29 -15.64
CA SER A 601 -17.90 -12.84 -15.53
C SER A 601 -18.00 -14.03 -14.57
N GLU A 602 -16.98 -14.89 -14.52
CA GLU A 602 -17.07 -16.17 -13.80
C GLU A 602 -16.39 -16.12 -12.41
N VAL A 603 -15.09 -15.76 -12.37
CA VAL A 603 -14.29 -15.88 -11.14
C VAL A 603 -14.48 -14.73 -10.17
N VAL A 604 -14.27 -13.49 -10.61
CA VAL A 604 -14.25 -12.33 -9.70
C VAL A 604 -15.59 -12.14 -8.98
N PRO A 605 -16.78 -12.20 -9.64
CA PRO A 605 -18.06 -12.06 -8.94
C PRO A 605 -18.26 -13.12 -7.85
N SER A 606 -17.77 -14.34 -8.07
CA SER A 606 -17.83 -15.42 -7.08
C SER A 606 -16.96 -15.13 -5.86
N ILE A 607 -15.76 -14.58 -6.06
CA ILE A 607 -14.87 -14.16 -4.97
C ILE A 607 -15.46 -12.98 -4.19
N VAL A 608 -16.05 -12.00 -4.88
CA VAL A 608 -16.73 -10.85 -4.26
C VAL A 608 -17.86 -11.30 -3.35
N ARG A 609 -18.76 -12.18 -3.85
CA ARG A 609 -19.83 -12.75 -3.03
C ARG A 609 -19.30 -13.49 -1.80
N TYR A 610 -18.20 -14.23 -1.96
CA TYR A 610 -17.63 -15.00 -0.84
C TYR A 610 -17.04 -14.09 0.25
N GLU A 611 -16.30 -13.05 -0.13
CA GLU A 611 -15.79 -12.04 0.81
C GLU A 611 -16.93 -11.29 1.50
N GLN A 612 -17.98 -10.89 0.77
CA GLN A 612 -19.16 -10.23 1.35
C GLN A 612 -19.89 -11.15 2.35
N HIS A 613 -20.02 -12.44 2.05
CA HIS A 613 -20.58 -13.42 2.97
C HIS A 613 -19.72 -13.56 4.24
N ALA A 614 -18.39 -13.65 4.09
CA ALA A 614 -17.47 -13.70 5.24
C ALA A 614 -17.56 -12.43 6.10
N ARG A 615 -17.73 -11.24 5.49
CA ARG A 615 -17.96 -9.99 6.24
C ARG A 615 -19.26 -10.04 7.03
N ALA A 616 -20.35 -10.51 6.42
CA ALA A 616 -21.63 -10.66 7.08
C ALA A 616 -21.53 -11.63 8.27
N GLN A 617 -20.87 -12.77 8.09
CA GLN A 617 -20.61 -13.75 9.14
C GLN A 617 -19.81 -13.14 10.31
N LEU A 618 -18.78 -12.35 10.03
CA LEU A 618 -18.03 -11.65 11.08
C LEU A 618 -18.90 -10.66 11.85
N MET A 619 -19.85 -10.00 11.19
CA MET A 619 -20.78 -9.06 11.84
C MET A 619 -21.89 -9.75 12.64
N THR A 620 -22.26 -10.99 12.30
CA THR A 620 -23.29 -11.74 13.04
C THR A 620 -22.70 -12.56 14.19
N GLU A 621 -21.57 -13.24 13.96
CA GLU A 621 -21.01 -14.22 14.90
C GLU A 621 -19.86 -13.64 15.75
N ASN A 622 -19.10 -12.69 15.21
CA ASN A 622 -17.83 -12.24 15.80
C ASN A 622 -17.71 -10.70 15.87
N ARG A 623 -18.83 -9.99 15.97
CA ARG A 623 -18.89 -8.53 15.86
C ARG A 623 -17.94 -7.83 16.82
N MET A 624 -17.99 -8.18 18.10
CA MET A 624 -17.16 -7.56 19.13
C MET A 624 -15.65 -7.73 18.84
N LEU A 625 -15.25 -8.90 18.32
CA LEU A 625 -13.86 -9.17 17.96
C LEU A 625 -13.43 -8.35 16.74
N LEU A 626 -14.31 -8.20 15.74
CA LEU A 626 -14.07 -7.34 14.59
C LEU A 626 -13.95 -5.87 15.02
N GLU A 627 -14.88 -5.38 15.85
CA GLU A 627 -14.86 -4.01 16.37
C GLU A 627 -13.58 -3.71 17.16
N ASP A 628 -13.14 -4.61 18.05
CA ASP A 628 -11.87 -4.46 18.78
C ASP A 628 -10.67 -4.42 17.84
N LYS A 629 -10.59 -5.30 16.84
CA LYS A 629 -9.50 -5.30 15.84
C LYS A 629 -9.44 -4.01 15.02
N VAL A 630 -10.60 -3.51 14.58
CA VAL A 630 -10.72 -2.24 13.84
C VAL A 630 -10.31 -1.07 14.73
N CYS A 631 -10.85 -0.98 15.94
CA CYS A 631 -10.54 0.09 16.89
C CYS A 631 -9.06 0.09 17.31
N ARG A 632 -8.44 -1.08 17.49
CA ARG A 632 -6.99 -1.19 17.76
C ARG A 632 -6.16 -0.70 16.58
N SER A 633 -6.50 -1.10 15.36
CA SER A 633 -5.79 -0.66 14.16
C SER A 633 -5.90 0.85 13.97
N MET A 634 -7.10 1.41 14.19
CA MET A 634 -7.32 2.85 14.21
C MET A 634 -6.49 3.52 15.32
N GLY A 635 -6.50 2.99 16.53
CA GLY A 635 -5.73 3.50 17.66
C GLY A 635 -4.22 3.49 17.42
N ILE A 636 -3.70 2.47 16.73
CA ILE A 636 -2.29 2.41 16.32
C ILE A 636 -2.01 3.50 15.28
N LEU A 637 -2.78 3.59 14.20
CA LEU A 637 -2.61 4.61 13.16
C LEU A 637 -2.70 6.05 13.74
N GLN A 638 -3.53 6.26 14.76
CA GLN A 638 -3.75 7.56 15.40
C GLN A 638 -2.67 7.99 16.40
N ASN A 639 -1.92 7.05 16.97
CA ASN A 639 -1.05 7.32 18.13
C ASN A 639 0.37 6.79 17.96
N ALA A 640 0.62 5.91 16.99
CA ALA A 640 1.94 5.36 16.74
C ALA A 640 2.90 6.46 16.28
N ARG A 641 4.02 6.59 16.98
CA ARG A 641 5.10 7.51 16.60
C ARG A 641 6.08 6.90 15.60
N LEU A 642 6.11 5.57 15.55
CA LEU A 642 6.96 4.81 14.66
C LEU A 642 6.11 3.69 14.05
N LEU A 643 6.00 3.68 12.72
CA LEU A 643 5.24 2.67 11.99
C LEU A 643 5.97 2.36 10.69
N LYS A 644 6.08 1.07 10.35
CA LYS A 644 6.63 0.67 9.03
C LYS A 644 5.54 0.77 7.95
N PRO A 645 5.89 1.00 6.67
CA PRO A 645 4.91 1.02 5.59
C PRO A 645 4.04 -0.25 5.51
N ASP A 646 4.64 -1.44 5.67
CA ASP A 646 3.91 -2.71 5.63
C ASP A 646 2.90 -2.82 6.80
N GLU A 647 3.30 -2.39 8.00
CA GLU A 647 2.45 -2.36 9.20
C GLU A 647 1.32 -1.32 9.05
N ALA A 648 1.62 -0.18 8.42
CA ALA A 648 0.61 0.82 8.09
C ALA A 648 -0.41 0.29 7.08
N LEU A 649 0.03 -0.45 6.05
CA LEU A 649 -0.87 -1.12 5.09
C LEU A 649 -1.76 -2.16 5.77
N GLU A 650 -1.23 -2.95 6.70
CA GLU A 650 -2.01 -3.92 7.49
C GLU A 650 -3.13 -3.22 8.28
N HIS A 651 -2.81 -2.13 8.99
CA HIS A 651 -3.80 -1.40 9.75
C HIS A 651 -4.79 -0.63 8.87
N LEU A 652 -4.36 -0.07 7.74
CA LEU A 652 -5.25 0.59 6.78
C LEU A 652 -6.21 -0.40 6.12
N GLY A 653 -5.76 -1.62 5.81
CA GLY A 653 -6.64 -2.71 5.35
C GLY A 653 -7.72 -3.05 6.37
N MET A 654 -7.36 -3.16 7.66
CA MET A 654 -8.31 -3.38 8.75
C MET A 654 -9.28 -2.19 8.93
N VAL A 655 -8.80 -0.95 8.85
CA VAL A 655 -9.64 0.26 8.89
C VAL A 655 -10.58 0.29 7.71
N ARG A 656 -10.12 -0.06 6.49
CA ARG A 656 -10.98 -0.17 5.30
C ARG A 656 -12.12 -1.16 5.53
N LEU A 657 -11.82 -2.34 6.09
CA LEU A 657 -12.85 -3.31 6.49
C LEU A 657 -13.83 -2.71 7.50
N GLY A 658 -13.34 -2.00 8.52
CA GLY A 658 -14.16 -1.33 9.52
C GLY A 658 -15.11 -0.28 8.94
N VAL A 659 -14.67 0.50 7.94
CA VAL A 659 -15.52 1.46 7.23
C VAL A 659 -16.63 0.73 6.46
N LEU A 660 -16.28 -0.33 5.72
CA LEU A 660 -17.23 -1.10 4.92
C LEU A 660 -18.28 -1.84 5.77
N CYS A 661 -17.86 -2.38 6.91
CA CYS A 661 -18.75 -3.01 7.88
C CYS A 661 -19.51 -2.02 8.77
N LYS A 662 -19.36 -0.70 8.53
CA LYS A 662 -20.00 0.39 9.30
C LYS A 662 -19.66 0.38 10.80
N VAL A 663 -18.48 -0.15 11.16
CA VAL A 663 -17.95 -0.13 12.53
C VAL A 663 -17.44 1.26 12.91
N ILE A 664 -16.85 1.98 11.95
CA ILE A 664 -16.28 3.32 12.11
C ILE A 664 -16.85 4.28 11.04
N PRO A 665 -18.13 4.68 11.16
CA PRO A 665 -18.83 5.43 10.12
C PRO A 665 -18.26 6.84 9.87
N ASP A 666 -17.50 7.39 10.83
CA ASP A 666 -16.92 8.74 10.73
C ASP A 666 -15.71 8.84 9.78
N VAL A 667 -15.19 7.70 9.31
CA VAL A 667 -14.04 7.63 8.40
C VAL A 667 -14.53 7.23 7.00
N THR A 668 -14.12 7.99 5.99
CA THR A 668 -14.54 7.73 4.60
C THR A 668 -13.57 6.78 3.88
N LEU A 669 -14.06 6.00 2.92
CA LEU A 669 -13.21 5.18 2.06
C LEU A 669 -12.19 6.00 1.28
N ALA A 670 -12.59 7.18 0.79
CA ALA A 670 -11.70 8.09 0.07
C ALA A 670 -10.49 8.47 0.93
N THR A 671 -10.72 8.79 2.22
CA THR A 671 -9.63 9.00 3.17
C THR A 671 -8.75 7.75 3.25
N VAL A 672 -9.29 6.56 3.49
CA VAL A 672 -8.45 5.34 3.58
C VAL A 672 -7.64 5.10 2.31
N HIS A 673 -8.22 5.30 1.13
CA HIS A 673 -7.58 5.09 -0.17
C HIS A 673 -6.45 6.09 -0.43
N ASP A 674 -6.64 7.37 -0.14
CA ASP A 674 -5.57 8.36 -0.22
C ASP A 674 -4.39 7.94 0.65
N LEU A 675 -4.67 7.42 1.83
CA LEU A 675 -3.65 7.03 2.78
C LEU A 675 -2.86 5.81 2.35
N LEU A 676 -3.51 4.83 1.69
CA LEU A 676 -2.81 3.68 1.11
C LEU A 676 -1.71 4.13 0.13
N LEU A 677 -1.91 5.25 -0.55
CA LEU A 677 -0.93 5.87 -1.43
C LEU A 677 0.07 6.75 -0.67
N MET A 678 -0.39 7.62 0.23
CA MET A 678 0.46 8.60 0.91
C MET A 678 1.44 7.99 1.90
N ILE A 679 1.15 6.81 2.46
CA ILE A 679 2.11 6.08 3.30
C ILE A 679 3.28 5.49 2.50
N GLN A 680 3.18 5.45 1.17
CA GLN A 680 4.24 4.90 0.35
C GLN A 680 5.50 5.78 0.43
N PRO A 681 6.71 5.19 0.45
CA PRO A 681 7.93 5.94 0.75
C PRO A 681 8.21 7.14 -0.17
N GLY A 682 7.87 7.07 -1.45
CA GLY A 682 8.03 8.15 -2.42
C GLY A 682 7.05 9.30 -2.17
N HIS A 683 5.78 8.99 -1.97
CA HIS A 683 4.77 10.01 -1.62
C HIS A 683 5.08 10.66 -0.27
N LEU A 684 5.47 9.86 0.72
CA LEU A 684 5.92 10.32 2.03
C LEU A 684 7.11 11.30 1.90
N GLN A 685 8.14 10.92 1.16
CA GLN A 685 9.31 11.76 0.90
C GLN A 685 8.92 13.07 0.20
N ARG A 686 7.99 13.00 -0.77
CA ARG A 686 7.49 14.18 -1.50
C ARG A 686 6.77 15.17 -0.57
N VAL A 687 5.99 14.68 0.40
CA VAL A 687 5.28 15.52 1.38
C VAL A 687 6.24 16.18 2.36
N VAL A 688 7.23 15.45 2.86
CA VAL A 688 8.18 15.99 3.85
C VAL A 688 9.18 16.95 3.20
N GLY A 689 9.49 16.77 1.91
CA GLY A 689 10.36 17.68 1.16
C GLY A 689 11.86 17.50 1.46
N ILE A 690 12.25 16.41 2.12
CA ILE A 690 13.65 16.03 2.40
C ILE A 690 13.88 14.57 2.03
N ASP A 691 15.11 14.22 1.65
CA ASP A 691 15.52 12.82 1.43
C ASP A 691 15.46 12.03 2.73
N LEU A 692 14.60 11.02 2.81
CA LEU A 692 14.44 10.18 4.00
C LEU A 692 15.40 8.98 3.95
N SER A 693 16.39 8.93 4.86
CA SER A 693 17.22 7.72 5.06
C SER A 693 16.39 6.51 5.52
N GLN A 694 16.92 5.28 5.40
CA GLN A 694 16.21 4.07 5.90
C GLN A 694 15.85 4.15 7.40
N SER A 695 16.61 4.91 8.19
CA SER A 695 16.36 5.18 9.61
C SER A 695 15.29 6.25 9.85
N GLU A 696 15.17 7.23 8.95
CA GLU A 696 14.22 8.37 9.02
C GLU A 696 12.86 8.05 8.37
N ARG A 697 12.78 7.02 7.53
CA ARG A 697 11.53 6.43 6.98
C ARG A 697 10.61 5.81 8.04
N ARG A 698 10.92 5.96 9.33
CA ARG A 698 10.17 5.38 10.44
C ARG A 698 9.06 6.29 10.97
N ILE A 699 8.82 7.46 10.38
CA ILE A 699 8.03 8.47 11.07
C ILE A 699 6.73 8.77 10.32
N VAL A 700 5.65 8.52 11.05
CA VAL A 700 4.24 8.89 10.83
C VAL A 700 4.01 10.41 10.98
N ASP A 701 5.05 11.24 10.83
CA ASP A 701 4.93 12.69 11.07
C ASP A 701 4.19 13.41 9.93
N SER A 702 4.18 12.85 8.71
CA SER A 702 3.30 13.35 7.64
C SER A 702 1.92 12.69 7.64
N VAL A 703 1.86 11.45 8.13
CA VAL A 703 0.65 10.63 8.23
C VAL A 703 -0.32 11.33 9.22
N GLU A 704 0.16 11.83 10.36
CA GLU A 704 -0.67 12.65 11.27
C GLU A 704 -1.29 13.92 10.62
N VAL A 705 -0.72 14.46 9.53
CA VAL A 705 -1.18 15.72 8.93
C VAL A 705 -2.39 15.53 8.01
N GLU A 706 -2.60 14.30 7.49
CA GLU A 706 -3.66 13.99 6.52
C GLU A 706 -4.66 12.92 7.01
N LEU A 707 -4.26 12.05 7.95
CA LEU A 707 -5.01 10.81 8.27
C LEU A 707 -6.27 10.92 9.12
N LEU A 708 -6.50 11.99 9.87
CA LEU A 708 -7.66 12.06 10.80
C LEU A 708 -8.73 13.05 10.40
N GLY A 709 -8.81 13.23 9.09
CA GLY A 709 -9.93 13.86 8.45
C GLY A 709 -9.71 15.34 8.21
N ARG A 710 -10.16 15.71 7.01
CA ARG A 710 -10.65 17.03 6.61
C ARG A 710 -9.51 17.94 6.17
N ARG A 711 -9.61 18.38 4.91
CA ARG A 711 -8.98 19.59 4.38
C ARG A 711 -9.30 20.77 5.32
N GLY A 712 -8.61 20.90 6.43
CA GLY A 712 -8.62 22.12 7.21
C GLY A 712 -7.57 23.03 6.63
N LEU A 713 -7.99 24.20 6.16
CA LEU A 713 -7.04 25.29 6.03
C LEU A 713 -6.40 25.49 7.41
N SER A 714 -5.06 25.51 7.48
CA SER A 714 -4.38 25.92 8.72
C SER A 714 -4.91 27.28 9.16
N PHE A 715 -4.82 27.64 10.45
CA PHE A 715 -5.36 28.90 10.94
C PHE A 715 -4.90 30.11 10.11
N ALA A 716 -3.63 30.17 9.72
CA ALA A 716 -3.11 31.23 8.85
C ALA A 716 -3.77 31.25 7.46
N LYS A 717 -4.03 30.08 6.87
CA LYS A 717 -4.72 29.98 5.59
C LYS A 717 -6.21 30.29 5.71
N ALA A 718 -6.87 29.88 6.79
CA ALA A 718 -8.26 30.20 7.08
C ALA A 718 -8.42 31.69 7.33
N ALA A 719 -7.56 32.30 8.14
CA ALA A 719 -7.53 33.73 8.41
C ALA A 719 -7.39 34.54 7.12
N LYS A 720 -6.45 34.16 6.24
CA LYS A 720 -6.30 34.81 4.94
C LYS A 720 -7.53 34.65 4.04
N ARG A 721 -8.13 33.45 4.01
CA ARG A 721 -9.28 33.14 3.15
C ARG A 721 -10.56 33.86 3.59
N PHE A 722 -10.77 34.00 4.89
CA PHE A 722 -11.95 34.63 5.48
C PHE A 722 -11.69 36.08 5.90
N GLU A 723 -10.57 36.66 5.46
CA GLU A 723 -10.15 38.04 5.78
C GLU A 723 -10.24 38.37 7.27
N TRP A 724 -9.95 37.37 8.11
CA TRP A 724 -10.05 37.52 9.55
C TRP A 724 -8.85 38.31 10.08
N VAL A 725 -9.15 39.27 10.94
CA VAL A 725 -8.17 40.07 11.67
C VAL A 725 -8.46 40.03 13.17
N PRO A 726 -7.45 40.21 14.03
CA PRO A 726 -7.66 40.40 15.47
C PRO A 726 -8.59 41.57 15.78
N GLU A 727 -9.26 41.53 16.93
CA GLU A 727 -10.09 42.66 17.36
C GLU A 727 -9.23 43.91 17.67
N PRO A 728 -9.64 45.10 17.20
CA PRO A 728 -8.95 46.35 17.52
C PRO A 728 -8.84 46.58 19.03
N ARG A 729 -7.71 47.12 19.49
CA ARG A 729 -7.42 47.29 20.92
C ARG A 729 -8.35 48.27 21.63
N ASP A 730 -8.75 49.32 20.92
CA ASP A 730 -9.71 50.33 21.36
C ASP A 730 -11.14 49.76 21.56
N SER A 731 -11.41 48.59 20.97
CA SER A 731 -12.66 47.83 21.20
C SER A 731 -12.60 46.86 22.38
N VAL A 732 -11.46 46.80 23.10
CA VAL A 732 -11.22 45.83 24.17
C VAL A 732 -10.72 46.50 25.46
N CYS A 733 -11.41 46.25 26.58
CA CYS A 733 -11.01 46.78 27.88
C CYS A 733 -9.67 46.19 28.36
N TRP A 734 -8.65 47.03 28.55
CA TRP A 734 -7.29 46.66 29.00
C TRP A 734 -7.23 45.93 30.36
N ARG A 735 -8.25 46.13 31.22
CA ARG A 735 -8.34 45.52 32.55
C ARG A 735 -9.01 44.14 32.54
N CYS A 736 -10.02 43.93 31.70
CA CYS A 736 -10.80 42.68 31.72
C CYS A 736 -10.91 41.94 30.38
N ALA A 737 -10.33 42.47 29.30
CA ALA A 737 -10.42 41.97 27.93
C ALA A 737 -11.88 41.72 27.49
N GLY A 738 -12.78 42.67 27.77
CA GLY A 738 -14.18 42.63 27.34
C GLY A 738 -14.43 43.60 26.21
N SER A 739 -15.35 43.23 25.32
CA SER A 739 -15.81 44.13 24.26
C SER A 739 -16.34 45.42 24.88
N VAL A 740 -15.89 46.54 24.36
CA VAL A 740 -16.27 47.90 24.76
C VAL A 740 -16.37 48.76 23.51
N GLY A 741 -17.28 49.73 23.51
CA GLY A 741 -17.31 50.75 22.46
C GLY A 741 -16.12 51.72 22.56
N PRO A 742 -15.85 52.50 21.50
CA PRO A 742 -14.88 53.59 21.55
C PRO A 742 -15.19 54.53 22.73
N HIS A 743 -14.18 54.85 23.54
CA HIS A 743 -14.29 55.72 24.73
C HIS A 743 -15.09 55.15 25.92
N GLU A 744 -15.54 53.89 25.92
CA GLU A 744 -16.22 53.25 27.07
C GLU A 744 -15.26 52.75 28.17
N THR A 745 -13.96 53.03 28.02
CA THR A 745 -12.95 52.74 29.03
C THR A 745 -12.18 54.00 29.37
N ASP A 746 -12.07 54.29 30.66
CA ASP A 746 -11.00 55.15 31.17
C ASP A 746 -9.85 54.28 31.70
N GLY A 747 -8.78 54.93 32.15
CA GLY A 747 -7.61 54.29 32.74
C GLY A 747 -7.87 53.43 33.98
N ASP A 748 -9.13 53.27 34.44
CA ASP A 748 -9.54 52.39 35.54
C ASP A 748 -10.38 51.17 35.08
N GLY A 749 -10.71 51.10 33.79
CA GLY A 749 -11.43 49.99 33.16
C GLY A 749 -12.93 50.25 32.90
N CYS A 750 -13.59 49.29 32.25
CA CYS A 750 -14.98 49.44 31.79
C CYS A 750 -16.01 49.32 32.93
N ALA A 751 -17.25 49.76 32.66
CA ALA A 751 -18.37 49.68 33.59
C ALA A 751 -18.59 48.29 34.20
N SER A 752 -18.32 47.22 33.44
CA SER A 752 -18.49 45.84 33.92
C SER A 752 -17.38 45.36 34.86
N CYS A 753 -16.18 45.94 34.81
CA CYS A 753 -15.05 45.46 35.63
C CYS A 753 -14.55 46.45 36.67
N ARG A 754 -14.91 47.74 36.58
CA ARG A 754 -14.39 48.76 37.48
C ARG A 754 -14.70 48.47 38.95
N SER A 755 -15.91 48.00 39.24
CA SER A 755 -16.39 47.62 40.57
C SER A 755 -15.96 46.21 41.01
N ILE A 756 -15.28 45.45 40.15
CA ILE A 756 -14.91 44.06 40.42
C ILE A 756 -13.41 43.94 40.70
N LYS A 757 -13.07 43.30 41.83
CA LYS A 757 -11.68 42.96 42.16
C LYS A 757 -11.20 41.75 41.33
N LEU A 758 -10.58 42.03 40.19
CA LEU A 758 -9.91 41.02 39.37
C LEU A 758 -8.64 40.50 40.06
N ARG A 759 -8.22 39.29 39.69
CA ARG A 759 -7.04 38.61 40.29
C ARG A 759 -5.76 38.77 39.46
N TRP A 760 -5.84 39.56 38.40
CA TRP A 760 -4.77 39.94 37.48
C TRP A 760 -4.78 41.47 37.35
N ASP A 761 -3.67 42.04 36.91
CA ASP A 761 -3.47 43.48 36.78
C ASP A 761 -3.89 43.99 35.39
N ARG A 762 -3.64 43.19 34.34
CA ARG A 762 -4.04 43.48 32.95
C ARG A 762 -4.62 42.24 32.28
N ALA A 763 -5.40 42.44 31.22
CA ALA A 763 -5.93 41.34 30.42
C ALA A 763 -5.85 41.59 28.91
N LEU A 764 -5.50 40.54 28.17
CA LEU A 764 -5.38 40.55 26.70
C LEU A 764 -6.22 39.42 26.10
N ARG A 765 -6.74 39.64 24.89
CA ARG A 765 -7.34 38.58 24.07
C ARG A 765 -6.99 38.73 22.60
N LEU A 766 -7.02 37.63 21.85
CA LEU A 766 -6.86 37.66 20.39
C LEU A 766 -8.18 37.96 19.67
N GLY A 767 -9.31 37.43 20.19
CA GLY A 767 -10.63 37.74 19.64
C GLY A 767 -11.80 37.11 20.39
N ARG A 768 -12.96 37.07 19.73
CA ARG A 768 -14.18 36.41 20.21
C ARG A 768 -14.14 34.90 19.97
N TYR A 769 -14.85 34.13 20.80
CA TYR A 769 -14.95 32.67 20.66
C TYR A 769 -15.98 32.27 19.61
N GLU A 770 -15.71 32.66 18.37
CA GLU A 770 -16.56 32.43 17.21
C GLU A 770 -15.74 32.21 15.93
N GLY A 771 -16.43 31.82 14.85
CA GLY A 771 -15.85 31.60 13.53
C GLY A 771 -14.54 30.80 13.56
N ILE A 772 -13.56 31.27 12.78
CA ILE A 772 -12.30 30.56 12.59
C ILE A 772 -11.47 30.40 13.87
N VAL A 773 -11.63 31.30 14.86
CA VAL A 773 -10.89 31.24 16.13
C VAL A 773 -11.44 30.09 16.98
N LYS A 774 -12.77 29.98 17.07
CA LYS A 774 -13.44 28.85 17.74
C LYS A 774 -13.05 27.52 17.09
N ASP A 775 -13.12 27.45 15.77
CA ASP A 775 -12.81 26.23 15.02
C ASP A 775 -11.35 25.81 15.22
N ALA A 776 -10.41 26.76 15.14
CA ALA A 776 -9.00 26.50 15.36
C ALA A 776 -8.69 26.01 16.79
N ILE A 777 -9.39 26.53 17.81
CA ILE A 777 -9.28 26.05 19.19
C ILE A 777 -9.85 24.63 19.33
N LEU A 778 -10.99 24.34 18.71
CA LEU A 778 -11.60 23.02 18.73
C LEU A 778 -10.72 21.99 18.00
N ASP A 779 -10.15 22.35 16.85
CA ASP A 779 -9.21 21.52 16.09
C ASP A 779 -7.95 21.23 16.92
N LEU A 780 -7.43 22.22 17.64
CA LEU A 780 -6.33 21.96 18.57
C LEU A 780 -6.76 21.05 19.73
N LYS A 781 -7.90 21.30 20.37
CA LYS A 781 -8.36 20.57 21.58
C LYS A 781 -8.75 19.12 21.33
N PHE A 782 -9.39 18.86 20.20
CA PHE A 782 -10.03 17.57 19.90
C PHE A 782 -9.34 16.84 18.75
N ARG A 783 -8.74 17.57 17.79
CA ARG A 783 -8.05 16.99 16.64
C ARG A 783 -6.52 17.05 16.73
N ARG A 784 -5.98 17.62 17.82
CA ARG A 784 -4.54 17.67 18.14
C ARG A 784 -3.70 18.43 17.11
N TRP A 785 -4.30 19.34 16.35
CA TRP A 785 -3.61 20.10 15.30
C TRP A 785 -2.62 21.12 15.86
N ARG A 786 -1.41 20.66 16.18
CA ARG A 786 -0.36 21.49 16.80
C ARG A 786 0.03 22.67 15.92
N LYS A 787 0.04 22.51 14.59
CA LYS A 787 0.33 23.59 13.64
C LYS A 787 -0.65 24.75 13.78
N THR A 788 -1.96 24.45 13.75
CA THR A 788 -3.03 25.42 14.03
C THR A 788 -2.84 26.11 15.38
N GLY A 789 -2.47 25.35 16.42
CA GLY A 789 -2.13 25.92 17.74
C GLY A 789 -0.91 26.84 17.74
N MET A 790 0.14 26.51 16.98
CA MET A 790 1.33 27.35 16.83
C MET A 790 1.02 28.64 16.05
N GLU A 791 0.16 28.57 15.03
CA GLU A 791 -0.29 29.71 14.23
C GLU A 791 -1.20 30.65 15.03
N LEU A 792 -2.17 30.09 15.78
CA LEU A 792 -2.95 30.84 16.78
C LEU A 792 -2.04 31.52 17.81
N GLY A 793 -1.05 30.77 18.30
CA GLY A 793 -0.05 31.30 19.21
C GLY A 793 0.77 32.43 18.60
N ALA A 794 1.16 32.33 17.33
CA ALA A 794 1.89 33.39 16.65
C ALA A 794 1.06 34.67 16.53
N ALA A 795 -0.22 34.57 16.14
CA ALA A 795 -1.13 35.72 16.08
C ALA A 795 -1.29 36.38 17.46
N ALA A 796 -1.52 35.58 18.51
CA ALA A 796 -1.56 36.07 19.88
C ALA A 796 -0.21 36.66 20.35
N GLY A 797 0.90 36.14 19.84
CA GLY A 797 2.24 36.63 20.12
C GLY A 797 2.50 38.02 19.52
N ASN A 798 1.94 38.34 18.36
CA ASN A 798 1.97 39.70 17.81
C ASN A 798 1.25 40.67 18.74
N GLU A 799 0.03 40.34 19.16
CA GLU A 799 -0.70 41.20 20.10
C GLU A 799 0.06 41.45 21.40
N LEU A 800 0.72 40.41 21.93
CA LEU A 800 1.53 40.57 23.12
C LEU A 800 2.79 41.42 22.86
N ALA A 801 3.45 41.27 21.70
CA ALA A 801 4.62 42.05 21.32
C ALA A 801 4.28 43.55 21.18
N ASP A 802 3.24 43.84 20.42
CA ASP A 802 2.73 45.20 20.21
C ASP A 802 2.26 45.84 21.53
N SER A 803 1.83 45.04 22.53
CA SER A 803 1.44 45.56 23.85
C SER A 803 2.65 45.96 24.70
N ILE A 804 3.75 45.21 24.62
CA ILE A 804 4.97 45.52 25.38
C ILE A 804 5.79 46.64 24.73
N GLU A 805 5.69 46.81 23.41
CA GLU A 805 6.30 47.92 22.68
C GLU A 805 5.74 49.26 23.16
N ILE A 806 4.41 49.37 23.32
CA ILE A 806 3.75 50.57 23.87
C ILE A 806 4.19 50.88 25.30
N LEU A 807 4.49 49.86 26.08
CA LEU A 807 4.96 50.01 27.46
C LEU A 807 6.47 50.23 27.56
N GLU A 808 7.19 50.20 26.44
CA GLU A 808 8.65 50.26 26.36
C GLU A 808 9.33 49.14 27.18
N TRP A 809 8.75 47.93 27.17
CA TRP A 809 9.27 46.77 27.88
C TRP A 809 9.98 45.79 26.95
N SER A 810 11.06 45.17 27.42
CA SER A 810 11.78 44.14 26.67
C SER A 810 11.07 42.77 26.79
N PRO A 811 11.08 41.91 25.75
CA PRO A 811 10.53 40.56 25.81
C PRO A 811 11.07 39.70 26.98
N ASN A 812 12.32 39.93 27.40
CA ASN A 812 12.94 39.20 28.51
C ASN A 812 12.46 39.65 29.90
N GLU A 813 11.73 40.76 29.98
CA GLU A 813 11.08 41.26 31.20
C GLU A 813 9.70 40.61 31.41
N LEU A 814 9.24 39.77 30.49
CA LEU A 814 7.99 39.03 30.62
C LEU A 814 8.24 37.52 30.63
N CYS A 815 7.27 36.77 31.14
CA CYS A 815 7.27 35.32 31.08
C CYS A 815 5.87 34.77 30.82
N ILE A 816 5.71 33.99 29.75
CA ILE A 816 4.45 33.32 29.42
C ILE A 816 4.31 32.05 30.28
N VAL A 817 3.18 31.93 30.97
CA VAL A 817 2.85 30.83 31.87
C VAL A 817 1.56 30.14 31.39
N PRO A 818 1.66 29.02 30.65
CA PRO A 818 0.48 28.31 30.17
C PRO A 818 -0.27 27.65 31.33
N ILE A 819 -1.61 27.68 31.29
CA ILE A 819 -2.42 26.98 32.26
C ILE A 819 -2.20 25.46 32.13
N PRO A 820 -1.84 24.77 33.22
CA PRO A 820 -1.50 23.36 33.18
C PRO A 820 -2.74 22.47 33.19
N MET A 821 -2.64 21.36 32.46
CA MET A 821 -3.56 20.24 32.62
C MET A 821 -3.01 19.21 33.62
N THR A 822 -3.91 18.44 34.23
CA THR A 822 -3.50 17.25 35.01
C THR A 822 -2.89 16.19 34.09
N HIS A 823 -1.99 15.36 34.63
CA HIS A 823 -1.31 14.32 33.84
C HIS A 823 -2.29 13.38 33.12
N ARG A 824 -3.35 12.93 33.82
CA ARG A 824 -4.41 12.09 33.27
C ARG A 824 -5.15 12.78 32.11
N ARG A 825 -5.50 14.07 32.25
CA ARG A 825 -6.17 14.83 31.17
C ARG A 825 -5.23 15.10 30.00
N ARG A 826 -3.93 15.29 30.24
CA ARG A 826 -2.93 15.45 29.17
C ARG A 826 -2.78 14.17 28.34
N ILE A 827 -2.77 13.00 28.99
CA ILE A 827 -2.74 11.70 28.30
C ILE A 827 -4.03 11.50 27.51
N ALA A 828 -5.19 11.66 28.14
CA ALA A 828 -6.49 11.46 27.48
C ALA A 828 -6.69 12.39 26.27
N ARG A 829 -6.21 13.64 26.35
CA ARG A 829 -6.34 14.62 25.28
C ARG A 829 -5.28 14.49 24.18
N GLY A 830 -4.14 13.86 24.45
CA GLY A 830 -3.03 13.66 23.49
C GLY A 830 -2.25 14.94 23.12
N VAL A 831 -2.69 16.11 23.57
CA VAL A 831 -2.04 17.40 23.34
C VAL A 831 -2.20 18.32 24.55
N ASP A 832 -1.13 19.05 24.88
CA ASP A 832 -1.13 20.14 25.85
C ASP A 832 -1.36 21.45 25.07
N HIS A 833 -2.62 21.75 24.76
CA HIS A 833 -3.01 22.79 23.81
C HIS A 833 -2.56 24.20 24.24
N THR A 834 -2.74 24.56 25.52
CA THR A 834 -2.26 25.84 26.07
C THR A 834 -0.73 25.95 25.99
N GLN A 835 0.01 24.85 26.19
CA GLN A 835 1.45 24.85 25.97
C GLN A 835 1.81 25.10 24.50
N VAL A 836 1.13 24.45 23.55
CA VAL A 836 1.41 24.62 22.12
C VAL A 836 1.19 26.08 21.71
N ILE A 837 0.09 26.68 22.13
CA ILE A 837 -0.20 28.09 21.87
C ILE A 837 0.90 28.98 22.48
N ALA A 838 1.30 28.74 23.74
CA ALA A 838 2.37 29.50 24.38
C ALA A 838 3.70 29.43 23.62
N LEU A 839 4.04 28.27 23.05
CA LEU A 839 5.24 28.11 22.22
C LEU A 839 5.14 28.91 20.92
N GLY A 840 3.97 28.96 20.29
CA GLY A 840 3.69 29.82 19.14
C GLY A 840 3.90 31.29 19.48
N MET A 841 3.33 31.74 20.61
CA MET A 841 3.50 33.12 21.11
C MET A 841 4.96 33.45 21.37
N SER A 842 5.70 32.55 22.01
CA SER A 842 7.13 32.73 22.31
C SER A 842 7.98 32.88 21.06
N LYS A 843 7.71 32.06 20.04
CA LYS A 843 8.44 32.11 18.76
C LYS A 843 8.30 33.47 18.09
N GLN A 844 7.10 34.07 18.18
CA GLN A 844 6.76 35.35 17.58
C GLN A 844 7.25 36.53 18.44
N SER A 845 6.79 36.61 19.69
CA SER A 845 7.09 37.72 20.62
C SER A 845 8.50 37.70 21.23
N LYS A 846 9.23 36.58 21.09
CA LYS A 846 10.51 36.30 21.77
C LYS A 846 10.43 36.23 23.31
N ILE A 847 9.23 36.28 23.89
CA ILE A 847 9.04 36.17 25.34
C ILE A 847 9.21 34.70 25.79
N PRO A 848 9.97 34.41 26.86
CA PRO A 848 10.20 33.04 27.31
C PRO A 848 8.95 32.39 27.92
N VAL A 849 8.77 31.09 27.67
CA VAL A 849 7.69 30.27 28.25
C VAL A 849 8.21 29.44 29.42
N ARG A 850 7.53 29.51 30.57
CA ARG A 850 7.85 28.70 31.76
C ARG A 850 6.61 28.04 32.35
N ARG A 851 6.71 26.74 32.63
CA ARG A 851 5.66 25.97 33.34
C ARG A 851 5.80 26.15 34.85
N LEU A 852 5.28 27.28 35.35
CA LEU A 852 5.34 27.63 36.79
C LEU A 852 4.19 27.05 37.60
N LEU A 853 3.10 26.66 36.94
CA LEU A 853 1.90 26.13 37.57
C LEU A 853 1.78 24.61 37.39
N GLY A 854 1.18 23.96 38.39
CA GLY A 854 0.67 22.60 38.34
C GLY A 854 -0.84 22.56 38.61
N ALA A 855 -1.53 21.53 38.09
CA ALA A 855 -2.97 21.34 38.28
C ALA A 855 -3.27 20.12 39.15
N ARG A 856 -4.31 20.23 40.00
CA ARG A 856 -4.88 19.13 40.78
C ARG A 856 -6.07 18.47 40.06
N PRO A 857 -6.34 17.16 40.26
CA PRO A 857 -7.54 16.48 39.75
C PRO A 857 -8.82 17.17 40.21
N ARG A 858 -9.79 17.32 39.30
CA ARG A 858 -11.07 18.03 39.49
C ARG A 858 -12.14 17.42 38.59
N GLU A 859 -13.41 17.65 38.93
CA GLU A 859 -14.57 17.25 38.11
C GLU A 859 -14.72 18.12 36.84
N GLU A 860 -15.50 17.65 35.87
CA GLU A 860 -15.75 18.38 34.62
C GLU A 860 -16.63 19.61 34.85
N GLN A 861 -16.45 20.63 34.00
CA GLN A 861 -17.09 21.94 34.17
C GLN A 861 -18.26 22.19 33.20
N VAL A 862 -18.52 21.23 32.31
CA VAL A 862 -19.65 21.25 31.37
C VAL A 862 -20.95 21.15 32.20
N GLY A 863 -21.90 22.05 31.96
CA GLY A 863 -23.17 22.10 32.70
C GLY A 863 -23.15 22.81 34.07
N LEU A 864 -21.99 23.18 34.62
CA LEU A 864 -21.92 23.90 35.90
C LEU A 864 -22.26 25.39 35.76
N SER A 865 -23.02 25.93 36.72
CA SER A 865 -23.28 27.38 36.87
C SER A 865 -22.00 28.17 37.17
N ALA A 866 -21.98 29.49 36.94
CA ALA A 866 -20.82 30.33 37.20
C ALA A 866 -20.29 30.19 38.65
N THR A 867 -21.20 30.12 39.63
CA THR A 867 -20.88 29.93 41.06
C THR A 867 -20.33 28.52 41.34
N ALA A 868 -20.89 27.48 40.70
CA ALA A 868 -20.41 26.11 40.84
C ALA A 868 -19.03 25.91 40.18
N ARG A 869 -18.75 26.58 39.06
CA ARG A 869 -17.41 26.61 38.43
C ARG A 869 -16.37 27.23 39.36
N LEU A 870 -16.71 28.35 40.01
CA LEU A 870 -15.84 29.00 41.01
C LEU A 870 -15.50 28.08 42.19
N LYS A 871 -16.48 27.34 42.72
CA LYS A 871 -16.26 26.35 43.79
C LYS A 871 -15.38 25.19 43.33
N ASN A 872 -15.64 24.61 42.15
CA ASN A 872 -14.87 23.50 41.58
C ASN A 872 -13.42 23.89 41.25
N ILE A 873 -13.16 25.16 40.92
CA ILE A 873 -11.82 25.63 40.56
C ILE A 873 -10.96 25.98 41.78
N LYS A 874 -11.55 26.41 42.90
CA LYS A 874 -10.84 26.88 44.09
C LYS A 874 -9.83 25.83 44.60
N GLY A 875 -8.57 26.23 44.76
CA GLY A 875 -7.48 25.34 45.16
C GLY A 875 -6.97 24.40 44.06
N GLY A 876 -7.47 24.54 42.83
CA GLY A 876 -7.19 23.62 41.73
C GLY A 876 -5.83 23.77 41.05
N PHE A 877 -5.11 24.86 41.34
CA PHE A 877 -3.75 25.11 40.84
C PHE A 877 -2.78 25.37 42.00
N PHE A 878 -1.53 24.97 41.81
CA PHE A 878 -0.42 25.24 42.72
C PHE A 878 0.80 25.73 41.95
N VAL A 879 1.70 26.42 42.63
CA VAL A 879 2.95 26.94 42.05
C VAL A 879 4.09 25.99 42.38
N ASP A 880 4.92 25.69 41.38
CA ASP A 880 6.23 25.06 41.60
C ASP A 880 7.21 26.15 42.05
N GLN A 881 7.45 26.23 43.36
CA GLN A 881 8.27 27.28 43.96
C GLN A 881 9.72 27.27 43.47
N SER A 882 10.27 26.09 43.17
CA SER A 882 11.63 25.96 42.66
C SER A 882 11.74 26.56 41.25
N ARG A 883 10.73 26.34 40.40
CA ARG A 883 10.68 26.95 39.06
C ARG A 883 10.41 28.44 39.11
N LEU A 884 9.51 28.88 39.98
CA LEU A 884 9.22 30.30 40.17
C LEU A 884 10.49 31.04 40.64
N LYS A 885 11.19 30.54 41.66
CA LYS A 885 12.45 31.11 42.15
C LYS A 885 13.50 31.20 41.04
N ARG A 886 13.59 30.21 40.14
CA ARG A 886 14.51 30.23 39.01
C ARG A 886 14.10 31.26 37.94
N ALA A 887 12.81 31.38 37.65
CA ALA A 887 12.29 32.38 36.71
C ALA A 887 12.54 33.80 37.23
N MET A 888 12.31 34.05 38.52
CA MET A 888 12.54 35.37 39.13
C MET A 888 14.02 35.75 39.32
N LYS A 889 14.97 34.92 38.87
CA LYS A 889 16.39 35.33 38.79
C LYS A 889 16.66 36.30 37.63
N THR A 890 15.79 36.30 36.62
CA THR A 890 15.79 37.30 35.55
C THR A 890 14.85 38.45 35.93
N PRO A 891 15.05 39.67 35.42
CA PRO A 891 14.26 40.86 35.78
C PRO A 891 12.85 40.80 35.17
N ILE A 892 12.02 39.86 35.62
CA ILE A 892 10.66 39.68 35.14
C ILE A 892 9.75 40.72 35.82
N ARG A 893 9.23 41.66 35.02
CA ARG A 893 8.20 42.62 35.40
C ARG A 893 6.79 42.04 35.37
N ALA A 894 6.50 41.11 34.45
CA ALA A 894 5.17 40.50 34.35
C ALA A 894 5.15 38.99 34.04
N LEU A 895 4.22 38.29 34.70
CA LEU A 895 3.84 36.92 34.37
C LEU A 895 2.55 36.90 33.55
N VAL A 896 2.62 36.44 32.30
CA VAL A 896 1.48 36.38 31.38
C VAL A 896 0.85 34.99 31.45
N VAL A 897 -0.27 34.86 32.15
CA VAL A 897 -0.99 33.58 32.33
C VAL A 897 -1.88 33.32 31.13
N LEU A 898 -1.59 32.25 30.39
CA LEU A 898 -2.29 31.93 29.14
C LEU A 898 -3.31 30.80 29.31
N ASP A 899 -4.56 31.07 28.94
CA ASP A 899 -5.62 30.09 28.74
C ASP A 899 -6.09 30.12 27.27
N ASP A 900 -6.84 29.11 26.84
CA ASP A 900 -7.39 29.09 25.48
C ASP A 900 -8.68 29.91 25.36
N VAL A 901 -9.66 29.68 26.22
CA VAL A 901 -10.98 30.30 26.16
C VAL A 901 -11.39 30.77 27.53
N ARG A 902 -11.70 32.07 27.62
CA ARG A 902 -12.25 32.68 28.83
C ARG A 902 -13.77 32.78 28.74
N THR A 903 -14.47 32.15 29.68
CA THR A 903 -15.90 32.39 29.94
C THR A 903 -16.06 33.36 31.11
N THR A 904 -16.13 32.85 32.34
CA THR A 904 -16.24 33.66 33.57
C THR A 904 -14.89 34.16 34.09
N GLY A 905 -13.78 33.64 33.55
CA GLY A 905 -12.43 33.94 34.04
C GLY A 905 -12.03 33.22 35.35
N ALA A 906 -12.84 32.28 35.85
CA ALA A 906 -12.55 31.57 37.09
C ALA A 906 -11.22 30.79 37.04
N THR A 907 -10.92 30.11 35.92
CA THR A 907 -9.67 29.33 35.74
C THR A 907 -8.44 30.23 35.78
N LEU A 908 -8.43 31.28 34.96
CA LEU A 908 -7.39 32.32 34.95
C LEU A 908 -7.25 32.98 36.32
N GLY A 909 -8.35 33.35 36.96
CA GLY A 909 -8.33 34.02 38.25
C GLY A 909 -7.72 33.18 39.37
N GLU A 910 -8.00 31.88 39.39
CA GLU A 910 -7.40 30.95 40.35
C GLU A 910 -5.92 30.68 40.07
N ALA A 911 -5.53 30.55 38.80
CA ALA A 911 -4.13 30.43 38.41
C ALA A 911 -3.33 31.68 38.82
N CYS A 912 -3.89 32.88 38.59
CA CYS A 912 -3.30 34.14 39.02
C CYS A 912 -3.21 34.24 40.55
N ARG A 913 -4.25 33.80 41.28
CA ARG A 913 -4.22 33.72 42.75
C ARG A 913 -3.08 32.83 43.25
N ALA A 914 -2.88 31.66 42.64
CA ALA A 914 -1.81 30.74 43.00
C ALA A 914 -0.43 31.39 42.75
N LEU A 915 -0.21 31.98 41.57
CA LEU A 915 1.05 32.69 41.25
C LEU A 915 1.31 33.85 42.20
N ARG A 916 0.31 34.69 42.48
CA ARG A 916 0.45 35.82 43.41
C ARG A 916 0.79 35.33 44.83
N GLY A 917 0.24 34.19 45.25
CA GLY A 917 0.63 33.53 46.50
C GLY A 917 2.08 33.05 46.50
N GLY A 918 2.56 32.49 45.37
CA GLY A 918 3.95 32.09 45.20
C GLY A 918 4.93 33.28 45.23
N LEU A 919 4.63 34.35 44.50
CA LEU A 919 5.45 35.56 44.46
C LEU A 919 5.64 36.17 45.85
N LYS A 920 4.58 36.25 46.68
CA LYS A 920 4.68 36.75 48.06
C LYS A 920 5.71 36.02 48.94
N THR A 921 6.11 34.80 48.58
CA THR A 921 7.14 34.03 49.31
C THR A 921 8.58 34.35 48.88
N LEU A 922 8.76 35.17 47.84
CA LEU A 922 10.06 35.53 47.27
C LEU A 922 10.37 37.02 47.50
N PRO A 923 11.59 37.38 47.92
CA PRO A 923 12.00 38.77 48.08
C PRO A 923 12.02 39.51 46.73
N ASN A 924 11.75 40.81 46.74
CA ASN A 924 11.81 41.71 45.57
C ASN A 924 10.89 41.35 44.39
N THR A 925 9.78 40.64 44.65
CA THR A 925 8.79 40.28 43.61
C THR A 925 7.42 40.94 43.80
N GLN A 926 7.32 41.89 44.74
CA GLN A 926 6.07 42.55 45.15
C GLN A 926 5.44 43.39 44.03
N ASN A 927 6.28 43.92 43.12
CA ASN A 927 5.86 44.75 41.99
C ASN A 927 5.72 43.95 40.68
N CYS A 928 5.85 42.62 40.71
CA CYS A 928 5.67 41.79 39.52
C CYS A 928 4.18 41.72 39.15
N GLU A 929 3.83 42.25 37.98
CA GLU A 929 2.47 42.20 37.45
C GLU A 929 2.08 40.77 37.03
N ILE A 930 0.80 40.45 37.11
CA ILE A 930 0.22 39.22 36.56
C ILE A 930 -0.80 39.62 35.51
N TRP A 931 -0.53 39.26 34.26
CA TRP A 931 -1.42 39.50 33.14
C TRP A 931 -2.22 38.24 32.83
N ALA A 932 -3.50 38.39 32.52
CA ALA A 932 -4.34 37.30 32.04
C ALA A 932 -4.47 37.38 30.53
N MET A 933 -4.15 36.30 29.83
CA MET A 933 -4.30 36.23 28.38
C MET A 933 -5.15 35.03 27.99
N SER A 934 -6.09 35.25 27.08
CA SER A 934 -6.89 34.19 26.46
C SER A 934 -6.88 34.31 24.95
N ILE A 935 -6.87 33.21 24.21
CA ILE A 935 -7.05 33.29 22.76
C ILE A 935 -8.45 33.81 22.42
N ALA A 936 -9.47 33.33 23.11
CA ALA A 936 -10.82 33.76 22.86
C ALA A 936 -11.63 34.05 24.12
N ARG A 937 -12.61 34.95 24.02
CA ARG A 937 -13.63 35.17 25.07
C ARG A 937 -15.01 34.71 24.59
N ALA A 938 -15.72 33.94 25.42
CA ALA A 938 -17.02 33.36 25.13
C ALA A 938 -18.15 34.05 25.91
N GLY A 939 -19.33 34.16 25.29
CA GLY A 939 -20.55 34.70 25.92
C GLY A 939 -20.76 36.21 25.77
N GLU A 940 -20.18 36.83 24.74
CA GLU A 940 -20.49 38.20 24.34
C GLU A 940 -21.35 38.13 23.08
N HIS A 941 -22.68 38.28 23.22
CA HIS A 941 -23.55 38.54 22.08
C HIS A 941 -23.40 40.02 21.70
N ASP A 942 -23.46 40.32 20.39
CA ASP A 942 -23.41 41.69 19.89
C ASP A 942 -24.40 42.57 20.66
N ARG A 943 -23.86 43.58 21.33
CA ARG A 943 -24.60 44.82 21.57
C ARG A 943 -24.31 45.70 20.36
N GLY A 944 -24.94 45.35 19.25
CA GLY A 944 -24.84 46.02 17.96
C GLY A 944 -26.10 45.73 17.19
#